data_AF-A0AAV9DUK5-F1
#
_entry.id   AF-A0AAV9DUK5-F1
#
_cell.length_a   1.000
_cell.length_b   1.000
_cell.length_c   1.000
_cell.angle_alpha   90.00
_cell.angle_beta   90.00
_cell.angle_gamma   90.00
#
_symmetry.space_group_name_H-M   'P 1'
#
loop_
_entity.id
_entity.type
_entity.pdbx_description
1 polymer ?
#
loop_
_entity_poly.entity_id
_entity_poly.type
_entity_poly.pdbx_seq_one_letter_code
_entity_poly.pdbx_strand_id
1 'polypeptide(L)'
;MFWTYSEYFQPNGQAPISSTDKPVKPQPSANGIDIDHYSPPRRLRTDEIPRIVNDFRIAAKNAIEAGFDGVEIHGAHGYLIDQFLKDQVNDRTDEYGGTLENRCRFALEVVEAVSNEIGPDRVGIKLPPCTNYGDCGDSNPEKLALYMAESLNKYNILYCHVMEARFYTVGEKLETQQILLQMRRAFKGTFMVAGGYDREDGNRAVDENYADLVAYGRIFLANPDLPRRFELNAPLNKYNRSTFYTSDPVIGIVLAPLTRQRSYNNVPQPHAILYYSQRTTNGGLLIAEATGVSDTAQGYSDTPGIWTEEQVEAWKPIVRAVHDKGGIFFCQIWHVGRVSNYDFQPNGQAPISSTDKPLEPQLRANGVDSTQFSAPRRLRTDEIPRIVNDFRIAAKNAIEAGFDGVEIHGAHGYLIDQFLKDQVNDRTDEYGGTLENRCRFALEVVEAVSNEIGPDRVGIRLSPYADYSDCRDSNPEKLALYMAESLNKYNILYCHAVEPRMIKLGEKLKTPHSLLPMRRAFKGTFMVAGGYDREDGNRAVGENYADLVVYGRLFLANPDLPRRFELNAPLNKYNRSTFYLSDPVIGPSHCQGTNYIELNGCFNSKDCENFQPNGQAPISSTDKPVKPQPSANGIDINQYSPPRRLRTDEIPRIVNDFRLAAKNAIEAGFDGIEIHGGHGFLIDQFLKDQVNDRTDEYGGTLENRCRFALEVVEAVANEIGPDRVGIRLSPYADYADCGDSNPEKLALYMAESLNKYNILYCHAVEPRMIKVGEKLETPHSLLSMRMAFKGTFMVAGGYDREDGNRAVGENYADLVVYGRLFLANPDLPRRFELNAPLNKYNRSTFYTSDPVIGIVLAPLTRVRSYDNVPQSHAILYYSQRTTSGGLLIAEATGVSDTAQGYPNIPGIWTKEQVEAWKPIVKAVHDKGGIFFCQIWHMGRVSTEGCQPNGQAPISSTDKILKPNGDDPTQYSPPRRLRTDEIPKIVDDFRLAAKNAIEAGFDGVEIHGAHGYLIDQFLKDQINDRTDKYGGTLENRCRFALEIVEAVANEIGPDRVGIRLSPYADYCGSADSDPSKLALYMAESLNKYNILYCHAVEPRMVRLGEKLETPHSLLPMRRAFKGAFVVAAVMVWRSNSAATTVRQSEDAAVMVQQQRCATASGDGVGTSVRVRERERERGG
;
A
#
# COMPACT_ATOMS: atom_id res chain seq x y z
N MET A 1 -32.44 -10.89 2.06
CA MET A 1 -33.31 -9.69 1.93
C MET A 1 -32.59 -8.67 1.07
N PHE A 2 -33.20 -8.20 -0.02
CA PHE A 2 -32.72 -7.02 -0.75
C PHE A 2 -33.48 -5.79 -0.28
N TRP A 3 -32.76 -4.72 0.04
CA TRP A 3 -33.34 -3.44 0.45
C TRP A 3 -32.92 -2.34 -0.53
N THR A 4 -33.81 -1.95 -1.43
CA THR A 4 -33.62 -0.82 -2.35
C THR A 4 -34.44 0.37 -1.86
N TYR A 5 -33.84 1.22 -1.02
CA TYR A 5 -34.40 2.53 -0.68
C TYR A 5 -33.95 3.57 -1.72
N SER A 6 -34.66 3.60 -2.84
CA SER A 6 -34.60 4.65 -3.87
C SER A 6 -36.03 4.99 -4.32
N GLU A 7 -36.22 6.17 -4.88
CA GLU A 7 -37.54 6.77 -5.09
C GLU A 7 -38.48 5.94 -6.00
N TYR A 8 -39.78 5.99 -5.67
CA TYR A 8 -40.96 5.54 -6.44
C TYR A 8 -41.06 4.06 -6.88
N PHE A 9 -42.13 3.42 -6.37
CA PHE A 9 -42.67 2.11 -6.77
C PHE A 9 -41.77 0.88 -6.51
N GLN A 10 -42.35 -0.31 -6.65
CA GLN A 10 -41.57 -1.53 -6.92
C GLN A 10 -40.87 -1.42 -8.28
N PRO A 11 -39.81 -2.22 -8.58
CA PRO A 11 -39.03 -2.13 -9.84
C PRO A 11 -39.81 -2.32 -11.16
N ASN A 12 -41.11 -2.64 -11.08
CA ASN A 12 -42.06 -2.80 -12.18
C ASN A 12 -43.07 -1.64 -12.30
N GLY A 13 -42.93 -0.57 -11.50
CA GLY A 13 -43.86 0.57 -11.47
C GLY A 13 -45.14 0.35 -10.62
N GLN A 14 -45.21 -0.69 -9.78
CA GLN A 14 -46.38 -0.96 -8.94
C GLN A 14 -46.28 -0.33 -7.54
N ALA A 15 -47.42 0.14 -7.00
CA ALA A 15 -47.51 0.69 -5.66
C ALA A 15 -47.16 -0.35 -4.57
N PRO A 16 -46.53 0.04 -3.45
CA PRO A 16 -46.21 -0.87 -2.35
C PRO A 16 -47.47 -1.58 -1.80
N ILE A 17 -47.36 -2.88 -1.47
CA ILE A 17 -48.47 -3.64 -0.89
C ILE A 17 -48.53 -3.46 0.64
N SER A 18 -49.75 -3.41 1.19
CA SER A 18 -50.03 -3.28 2.62
C SER A 18 -51.33 -4.01 3.01
N SER A 19 -51.61 -4.19 4.31
CA SER A 19 -52.94 -4.59 4.80
C SER A 19 -54.01 -3.51 4.53
N THR A 20 -53.58 -2.24 4.40
CA THR A 20 -54.42 -1.05 4.19
C THR A 20 -54.04 -0.27 2.92
N ASP A 21 -54.83 0.72 2.57
CA ASP A 21 -54.57 1.73 1.52
C ASP A 21 -54.29 3.14 2.12
N LYS A 22 -54.24 3.25 3.45
CA LYS A 22 -53.84 4.47 4.15
C LYS A 22 -52.32 4.70 4.10
N PRO A 23 -51.83 5.94 3.91
CA PRO A 23 -50.41 6.26 4.05
C PRO A 23 -49.96 6.23 5.52
N VAL A 24 -48.72 5.80 5.76
CA VAL A 24 -48.04 5.90 7.06
C VAL A 24 -47.61 7.36 7.31
N LYS A 25 -47.62 7.82 8.57
CA LYS A 25 -47.13 9.17 8.89
C LYS A 25 -45.62 9.28 8.62
N PRO A 26 -45.11 10.39 8.05
CA PRO A 26 -43.68 10.61 7.91
C PRO A 26 -42.97 10.52 9.28
N GLN A 27 -42.02 9.60 9.40
CA GLN A 27 -41.10 9.53 10.54
C GLN A 27 -39.75 10.16 10.14
N PRO A 28 -39.09 10.94 11.02
CA PRO A 28 -37.81 11.56 10.71
C PRO A 28 -36.76 10.48 10.45
N SER A 29 -36.09 10.56 9.29
CA SER A 29 -35.10 9.56 8.90
C SER A 29 -33.86 9.62 9.80
N ALA A 30 -33.26 8.45 10.08
CA ALA A 30 -32.07 8.37 10.93
C ALA A 30 -30.83 9.06 10.33
N ASN A 31 -30.90 9.42 9.04
CA ASN A 31 -29.76 9.89 8.23
C ASN A 31 -29.92 11.36 7.79
N GLY A 32 -30.96 12.07 8.24
CA GLY A 32 -31.18 13.49 7.91
C GLY A 32 -31.65 13.77 6.48
N ILE A 33 -32.10 12.73 5.77
CA ILE A 33 -32.81 12.86 4.49
C ILE A 33 -34.24 13.28 4.80
N ASP A 34 -34.71 14.39 4.23
CA ASP A 34 -36.13 14.78 4.27
C ASP A 34 -36.91 13.89 3.30
N ILE A 35 -37.88 13.12 3.83
CA ILE A 35 -38.67 12.15 3.06
C ILE A 35 -40.11 12.67 2.94
N ASP A 36 -40.28 13.79 2.23
CA ASP A 36 -41.58 14.42 2.01
C ASP A 36 -42.58 13.54 1.20
N HIS A 37 -42.07 12.54 0.46
CA HIS A 37 -42.84 11.83 -0.58
C HIS A 37 -42.86 10.30 -0.38
N TYR A 38 -43.71 9.82 0.53
CA TYR A 38 -44.12 8.42 0.55
C TYR A 38 -45.16 8.14 -0.54
N SER A 39 -44.88 7.16 -1.42
CA SER A 39 -45.90 6.64 -2.35
C SER A 39 -47.03 5.95 -1.57
N PRO A 40 -48.32 6.30 -1.77
CA PRO A 40 -49.43 5.64 -1.09
C PRO A 40 -49.42 4.13 -1.35
N PRO A 41 -49.61 3.28 -0.31
CA PRO A 41 -49.66 1.85 -0.49
C PRO A 41 -51.00 1.42 -1.12
N ARG A 42 -50.98 0.29 -1.82
CA ARG A 42 -52.18 -0.42 -2.25
C ARG A 42 -52.48 -1.55 -1.27
N ARG A 43 -53.73 -1.65 -0.84
CA ARG A 43 -54.26 -2.82 -0.12
C ARG A 43 -54.02 -4.10 -0.94
N LEU A 44 -53.33 -5.07 -0.34
CA LEU A 44 -53.11 -6.41 -0.89
C LEU A 44 -54.47 -7.11 -1.07
N ARG A 45 -54.79 -7.64 -2.24
CA ARG A 45 -56.07 -8.35 -2.44
C ARG A 45 -56.00 -9.76 -1.91
N THR A 46 -57.15 -10.33 -1.54
CA THR A 46 -57.25 -11.70 -1.02
C THR A 46 -56.77 -12.75 -2.03
N ASP A 47 -56.97 -12.53 -3.33
CA ASP A 47 -56.44 -13.40 -4.40
C ASP A 47 -54.91 -13.34 -4.55
N GLU A 48 -54.24 -12.33 -3.98
CA GLU A 48 -52.78 -12.19 -4.02
C GLU A 48 -52.09 -12.83 -2.81
N ILE A 49 -52.79 -13.04 -1.69
CA ILE A 49 -52.19 -13.52 -0.44
C ILE A 49 -51.54 -14.92 -0.61
N PRO A 50 -52.18 -15.93 -1.21
CA PRO A 50 -51.55 -17.24 -1.42
C PRO A 50 -50.27 -17.17 -2.26
N ARG A 51 -50.17 -16.21 -3.18
CA ARG A 51 -48.92 -15.95 -3.92
C ARG A 51 -47.86 -15.37 -3.00
N ILE A 52 -48.17 -14.38 -2.17
CA ILE A 52 -47.19 -13.80 -1.24
C ILE A 52 -46.69 -14.85 -0.24
N VAL A 53 -47.57 -15.73 0.27
CA VAL A 53 -47.19 -16.88 1.10
C VAL A 53 -46.22 -17.81 0.37
N ASN A 54 -46.48 -18.11 -0.91
CA ASN A 54 -45.56 -18.87 -1.76
C ASN A 54 -44.24 -18.13 -2.05
N ASP A 55 -44.24 -16.80 -2.17
CA ASP A 55 -43.03 -16.01 -2.40
C ASP A 55 -42.10 -16.07 -1.16
N PHE A 56 -42.65 -16.10 0.06
CA PHE A 56 -41.90 -16.42 1.29
C PHE A 56 -41.35 -17.86 1.28
N ARG A 57 -42.15 -18.85 0.86
CA ARG A 57 -41.73 -20.26 0.72
C ARG A 57 -40.52 -20.41 -0.22
N ILE A 58 -40.58 -19.78 -1.40
CA ILE A 58 -39.48 -19.79 -2.38
C ILE A 58 -38.25 -19.07 -1.82
N ALA A 59 -38.42 -17.92 -1.16
CA ALA A 59 -37.31 -17.21 -0.53
C ALA A 59 -36.61 -18.05 0.55
N ALA A 60 -37.36 -18.84 1.32
CA ALA A 60 -36.81 -19.75 2.33
C ALA A 60 -36.05 -20.92 1.68
N LYS A 61 -36.62 -21.57 0.66
CA LYS A 61 -35.93 -22.59 -0.13
C LYS A 61 -34.60 -22.08 -0.67
N ASN A 62 -34.61 -20.93 -1.34
CA ASN A 62 -33.43 -20.34 -1.96
C ASN A 62 -32.33 -20.00 -0.93
N ALA A 63 -32.70 -19.72 0.33
CA ALA A 63 -31.72 -19.52 1.40
C ALA A 63 -31.04 -20.84 1.80
N ILE A 64 -31.79 -21.94 1.93
CA ILE A 64 -31.19 -23.26 2.21
C ILE A 64 -30.33 -23.74 1.04
N GLU A 65 -30.76 -23.54 -0.21
CA GLU A 65 -29.95 -23.86 -1.41
C GLU A 65 -28.69 -22.98 -1.52
N ALA A 66 -28.70 -21.77 -0.95
CA ALA A 66 -27.52 -20.91 -0.80
C ALA A 66 -26.64 -21.25 0.43
N GLY A 67 -26.97 -22.30 1.19
CA GLY A 67 -26.16 -22.80 2.30
C GLY A 67 -26.44 -22.18 3.67
N PHE A 68 -27.60 -21.54 3.89
CA PHE A 68 -28.01 -21.08 5.22
C PHE A 68 -28.60 -22.24 6.05
N ASP A 69 -28.28 -22.28 7.35
CA ASP A 69 -28.78 -23.33 8.26
C ASP A 69 -30.29 -23.20 8.58
N GLY A 70 -30.86 -21.99 8.45
CA GLY A 70 -32.27 -21.71 8.75
C GLY A 70 -32.69 -20.28 8.40
N VAL A 71 -33.98 -19.96 8.64
CA VAL A 71 -34.64 -18.74 8.15
C VAL A 71 -35.49 -18.09 9.26
N GLU A 72 -35.31 -16.78 9.47
CA GLU A 72 -36.19 -15.97 10.32
C GLU A 72 -37.30 -15.30 9.48
N ILE A 73 -38.55 -15.61 9.78
CA ILE A 73 -39.72 -14.91 9.24
C ILE A 73 -39.85 -13.58 9.98
N HIS A 74 -39.64 -12.47 9.28
CA HIS A 74 -39.65 -11.14 9.88
C HIS A 74 -41.08 -10.56 10.00
N GLY A 75 -41.76 -10.86 11.10
CA GLY A 75 -43.10 -10.39 11.42
C GLY A 75 -43.19 -9.06 12.18
N ALA A 76 -42.25 -8.13 11.97
CA ALA A 76 -42.05 -6.99 12.86
C ALA A 76 -41.76 -5.63 12.17
N HIS A 77 -41.67 -4.56 12.98
CA HIS A 77 -41.30 -3.18 12.63
C HIS A 77 -42.26 -2.44 11.67
N GLY A 78 -43.53 -2.83 11.63
CA GLY A 78 -44.50 -2.25 10.71
C GLY A 78 -44.32 -2.68 9.26
N TYR A 79 -43.57 -3.76 9.00
CA TYR A 79 -43.54 -4.43 7.69
C TYR A 79 -44.76 -5.36 7.53
N LEU A 80 -44.96 -5.90 6.31
CA LEU A 80 -46.24 -6.47 5.86
C LEU A 80 -46.94 -7.43 6.85
N ILE A 81 -46.23 -8.38 7.47
CA ILE A 81 -46.84 -9.30 8.44
C ILE A 81 -47.33 -8.57 9.70
N ASP A 82 -46.54 -7.63 10.24
CA ASP A 82 -46.90 -6.79 11.40
C ASP A 82 -48.13 -5.92 11.08
N GLN A 83 -48.21 -5.39 9.86
CA GLN A 83 -49.38 -4.64 9.36
C GLN A 83 -50.67 -5.47 9.31
N PHE A 84 -50.60 -6.80 9.22
CA PHE A 84 -51.78 -7.68 9.33
C PHE A 84 -52.09 -8.05 10.79
N LEU A 85 -51.07 -8.21 11.64
CA LEU A 85 -51.28 -8.51 13.07
C LEU A 85 -51.99 -7.38 13.82
N LYS A 86 -51.71 -6.11 13.48
CA LYS A 86 -52.03 -4.90 14.26
C LYS A 86 -53.30 -4.20 13.80
N ASP A 87 -54.27 -3.96 14.69
CA ASP A 87 -55.58 -3.36 14.34
C ASP A 87 -55.58 -1.86 14.06
N GLN A 88 -54.58 -1.10 14.52
CA GLN A 88 -54.50 0.33 14.19
C GLN A 88 -54.17 0.58 12.71
N VAL A 89 -53.70 -0.46 12.00
CA VAL A 89 -53.40 -0.44 10.56
C VAL A 89 -54.23 -1.46 9.77
N ASN A 90 -54.48 -2.67 10.28
CA ASN A 90 -55.32 -3.68 9.63
C ASN A 90 -56.82 -3.36 9.75
N ASP A 91 -57.30 -2.47 8.86
CA ASP A 91 -58.70 -2.11 8.70
C ASP A 91 -59.45 -2.99 7.67
N ARG A 92 -58.98 -4.22 7.42
CA ARG A 92 -59.68 -5.19 6.56
C ARG A 92 -60.90 -5.78 7.27
N THR A 93 -61.92 -6.11 6.48
CA THR A 93 -63.17 -6.77 6.93
C THR A 93 -63.33 -8.20 6.40
N ASP A 94 -62.31 -8.74 5.74
CA ASP A 94 -62.25 -10.10 5.23
C ASP A 94 -61.61 -11.09 6.23
N GLU A 95 -61.37 -12.32 5.80
CA GLU A 95 -60.80 -13.40 6.62
C GLU A 95 -59.37 -13.13 7.13
N TYR A 96 -58.74 -12.03 6.70
CA TYR A 96 -57.43 -11.58 7.17
C TYR A 96 -57.51 -10.30 8.03
N GLY A 97 -58.70 -9.89 8.47
CA GLY A 97 -58.91 -8.71 9.32
C GLY A 97 -60.02 -8.84 10.36
N GLY A 98 -60.19 -7.76 11.14
CA GLY A 98 -61.17 -7.66 12.21
C GLY A 98 -60.82 -8.50 13.44
N THR A 99 -61.15 -9.80 13.42
CA THR A 99 -60.92 -10.68 14.59
C THR A 99 -59.44 -10.98 14.78
N LEU A 100 -59.04 -11.32 16.01
CA LEU A 100 -57.65 -11.65 16.34
C LEU A 100 -57.16 -12.87 15.54
N GLU A 101 -57.99 -13.90 15.39
CA GLU A 101 -57.72 -15.09 14.59
C GLU A 101 -57.45 -14.74 13.12
N ASN A 102 -58.32 -13.93 12.51
CA ASN A 102 -58.16 -13.47 11.12
C ASN A 102 -56.89 -12.62 10.94
N ARG A 103 -56.62 -11.68 11.84
CA ARG A 103 -55.40 -10.84 11.82
C ARG A 103 -54.11 -11.69 11.91
N CYS A 104 -54.14 -12.79 12.65
CA CYS A 104 -53.02 -13.71 12.77
C CYS A 104 -52.88 -14.69 11.59
N ARG A 105 -53.96 -14.95 10.84
CA ARG A 105 -54.02 -15.92 9.73
C ARG A 105 -52.82 -15.83 8.78
N PHE A 106 -52.56 -14.65 8.22
CA PHE A 106 -51.47 -14.45 7.26
C PHE A 106 -50.09 -14.80 7.84
N ALA A 107 -49.83 -14.46 9.12
CA ALA A 107 -48.56 -14.79 9.77
C ALA A 107 -48.40 -16.32 9.96
N LEU A 108 -49.49 -17.02 10.30
CA LEU A 108 -49.49 -18.46 10.53
C LEU A 108 -49.41 -19.26 9.22
N GLU A 109 -50.03 -18.78 8.14
CA GLU A 109 -49.90 -19.37 6.79
C GLU A 109 -48.48 -19.22 6.23
N VAL A 110 -47.80 -18.10 6.47
CA VAL A 110 -46.37 -17.94 6.12
C VAL A 110 -45.50 -18.90 6.94
N VAL A 111 -45.77 -19.07 8.24
CA VAL A 111 -45.06 -20.05 9.08
C VAL A 111 -45.28 -21.47 8.56
N GLU A 112 -46.52 -21.87 8.28
CA GLU A 112 -46.85 -23.19 7.76
C GLU A 112 -46.16 -23.47 6.41
N ALA A 113 -46.28 -22.55 5.45
CA ALA A 113 -45.70 -22.72 4.12
C ALA A 113 -44.17 -22.81 4.15
N VAL A 114 -43.50 -22.02 5.00
CA VAL A 114 -42.04 -22.06 5.15
C VAL A 114 -41.60 -23.33 5.89
N SER A 115 -42.27 -23.70 7.00
CA SER A 115 -41.96 -24.91 7.77
C SER A 115 -42.12 -26.20 6.94
N ASN A 116 -43.13 -26.25 6.06
CA ASN A 116 -43.35 -27.38 5.17
C ASN A 116 -42.30 -27.50 4.04
N GLU A 117 -41.57 -26.42 3.73
CA GLU A 117 -40.53 -26.41 2.69
C GLU A 117 -39.13 -26.74 3.23
N ILE A 118 -38.76 -26.16 4.37
CA ILE A 118 -37.38 -26.23 4.89
C ILE A 118 -37.22 -27.05 6.19
N GLY A 119 -38.32 -27.53 6.78
CA GLY A 119 -38.34 -28.17 8.10
C GLY A 119 -38.54 -27.15 9.24
N PRO A 120 -39.47 -27.38 10.19
CA PRO A 120 -39.77 -26.42 11.26
C PRO A 120 -38.59 -26.21 12.22
N ASP A 121 -37.72 -27.21 12.36
CA ASP A 121 -36.44 -27.17 13.06
C ASP A 121 -35.44 -26.12 12.50
N ARG A 122 -35.76 -25.52 11.35
CA ARG A 122 -34.97 -24.45 10.71
C ARG A 122 -35.69 -23.11 10.62
N VAL A 123 -36.89 -22.99 11.20
CA VAL A 123 -37.73 -21.79 11.14
C VAL A 123 -37.70 -21.03 12.45
N GLY A 124 -37.43 -19.73 12.37
CA GLY A 124 -37.74 -18.76 13.42
C GLY A 124 -38.82 -17.78 12.97
N ILE A 125 -39.53 -17.14 13.91
CA ILE A 125 -40.38 -15.96 13.61
C ILE A 125 -40.07 -14.83 14.57
N LYS A 126 -40.02 -13.60 14.04
CA LYS A 126 -39.81 -12.37 14.81
C LYS A 126 -41.09 -11.55 14.97
N LEU A 127 -41.44 -11.18 16.19
CA LEU A 127 -42.69 -10.48 16.54
C LEU A 127 -42.45 -9.26 17.47
N PRO A 128 -43.21 -8.16 17.33
CA PRO A 128 -43.10 -7.00 18.22
C PRO A 128 -44.43 -6.69 18.93
N PRO A 129 -44.84 -7.48 19.95
CA PRO A 129 -46.15 -7.35 20.58
C PRO A 129 -46.44 -5.92 21.03
N CYS A 130 -45.44 -5.22 21.60
CA CYS A 130 -45.61 -3.91 22.23
C CYS A 130 -45.12 -2.70 21.43
N THR A 131 -44.63 -2.84 20.18
CA THR A 131 -44.20 -1.67 19.37
C THR A 131 -45.32 -1.10 18.49
N ASN A 132 -45.15 0.18 18.11
CA ASN A 132 -46.01 0.96 17.21
C ASN A 132 -45.23 1.56 16.01
N TYR A 133 -44.13 0.93 15.58
CA TYR A 133 -43.35 1.38 14.41
C TYR A 133 -44.22 1.41 13.15
N GLY A 134 -44.06 2.45 12.31
CA GLY A 134 -44.87 2.62 11.10
C GLY A 134 -46.38 2.73 11.38
N ASP A 135 -46.76 3.38 12.49
CA ASP A 135 -48.14 3.47 13.00
C ASP A 135 -48.81 2.12 13.38
N CYS A 136 -48.09 1.00 13.32
CA CYS A 136 -48.61 -0.36 13.55
C CYS A 136 -48.77 -0.68 15.05
N GLY A 137 -49.61 0.08 15.75
CA GLY A 137 -50.01 -0.16 17.14
C GLY A 137 -51.15 -1.18 17.28
N ASP A 138 -51.39 -1.67 18.50
CA ASP A 138 -52.45 -2.62 18.82
C ASP A 138 -53.40 -2.09 19.89
N SER A 139 -54.69 -2.42 19.82
CA SER A 139 -55.66 -2.13 20.88
C SER A 139 -55.58 -3.07 22.08
N ASN A 140 -55.02 -4.28 21.91
CA ASN A 140 -54.77 -5.23 22.99
C ASN A 140 -53.51 -6.08 22.72
N PRO A 141 -52.30 -5.51 22.95
CA PRO A 141 -51.04 -6.19 22.64
C PRO A 141 -50.78 -7.43 23.51
N GLU A 142 -51.30 -7.48 24.73
CA GLU A 142 -51.22 -8.64 25.63
C GLU A 142 -51.93 -9.86 25.00
N LYS A 143 -53.17 -9.68 24.57
CA LYS A 143 -53.97 -10.75 23.95
C LYS A 143 -53.40 -11.19 22.60
N LEU A 144 -52.85 -10.27 21.81
CA LEU A 144 -52.13 -10.61 20.57
C LEU A 144 -50.88 -11.46 20.86
N ALA A 145 -50.05 -11.04 21.83
CA ALA A 145 -48.83 -11.76 22.22
C ALA A 145 -49.13 -13.20 22.64
N LEU A 146 -50.12 -13.37 23.52
CA LEU A 146 -50.54 -14.67 24.03
C LEU A 146 -51.08 -15.57 22.91
N TYR A 147 -52.01 -15.07 22.08
CA TYR A 147 -52.61 -15.86 21.00
C TYR A 147 -51.58 -16.31 19.96
N MET A 148 -50.60 -15.46 19.62
CA MET A 148 -49.50 -15.84 18.72
C MET A 148 -48.59 -16.90 19.35
N ALA A 149 -48.19 -16.74 20.62
CA ALA A 149 -47.37 -17.74 21.30
C ALA A 149 -48.05 -19.10 21.42
N GLU A 150 -49.34 -19.12 21.77
CA GLU A 150 -50.14 -20.35 21.82
C GLU A 150 -50.30 -21.00 20.44
N SER A 151 -50.54 -20.20 19.40
CA SER A 151 -50.73 -20.69 18.02
C SER A 151 -49.44 -21.24 17.39
N LEU A 152 -48.29 -20.59 17.64
CA LEU A 152 -47.00 -21.00 17.08
C LEU A 152 -46.54 -22.38 17.59
N ASN A 153 -46.99 -22.80 18.79
CA ASN A 153 -46.72 -24.15 19.31
C ASN A 153 -47.20 -25.28 18.38
N LYS A 154 -48.17 -25.03 17.50
CA LYS A 154 -48.69 -26.04 16.55
C LYS A 154 -47.66 -26.44 15.48
N TYR A 155 -46.72 -25.55 15.16
CA TYR A 155 -45.78 -25.68 14.05
C TYR A 155 -44.39 -26.17 14.48
N ASN A 156 -44.13 -26.29 15.79
CA ASN A 156 -42.87 -26.78 16.37
C ASN A 156 -41.61 -26.07 15.83
N ILE A 157 -41.72 -24.74 15.60
CA ILE A 157 -40.62 -23.93 15.05
C ILE A 157 -39.46 -23.78 16.03
N LEU A 158 -38.24 -23.68 15.51
CA LEU A 158 -36.98 -23.62 16.27
C LEU A 158 -36.98 -22.52 17.35
N TYR A 159 -37.44 -21.31 17.01
CA TYR A 159 -37.53 -20.20 17.98
C TYR A 159 -38.62 -19.16 17.69
N CYS A 160 -39.06 -18.49 18.75
CA CYS A 160 -39.82 -17.24 18.69
C CYS A 160 -38.93 -16.08 19.18
N HIS A 161 -38.72 -15.07 18.32
CA HIS A 161 -37.88 -13.90 18.59
C HIS A 161 -38.77 -12.69 18.86
N VAL A 162 -38.70 -12.11 20.06
CA VAL A 162 -39.62 -11.06 20.49
C VAL A 162 -38.87 -9.76 20.80
N MET A 163 -39.40 -8.63 20.34
CA MET A 163 -38.83 -7.32 20.68
C MET A 163 -39.44 -6.69 21.92
N GLU A 164 -38.59 -6.25 22.85
CA GLU A 164 -38.93 -5.28 23.88
C GLU A 164 -38.88 -3.87 23.26
N ALA A 165 -39.91 -3.06 23.52
CA ALA A 165 -40.02 -1.71 22.98
C ALA A 165 -39.20 -0.69 23.82
N ARG A 166 -38.65 0.34 23.15
CA ARG A 166 -37.58 1.19 23.70
C ARG A 166 -37.98 2.61 24.09
N PHE A 167 -39.22 3.02 23.84
CA PHE A 167 -39.67 4.40 23.99
C PHE A 167 -40.79 4.46 25.03
N TYR A 168 -40.40 4.53 26.30
CA TYR A 168 -41.32 4.48 27.42
C TYR A 168 -40.96 5.47 28.52
N THR A 169 -42.00 5.99 29.16
CA THR A 169 -41.92 6.61 30.48
C THR A 169 -41.69 5.53 31.56
N VAL A 170 -41.40 5.95 32.80
CA VAL A 170 -41.13 5.03 33.91
C VAL A 170 -42.45 4.42 34.43
N GLY A 171 -42.96 3.46 33.67
CA GLY A 171 -44.16 2.67 33.95
C GLY A 171 -44.39 1.62 32.86
N GLU A 172 -44.54 2.07 31.62
CA GLU A 172 -44.88 1.25 30.43
C GLU A 172 -43.83 0.14 30.12
N LYS A 173 -42.56 0.34 30.53
CA LYS A 173 -41.52 -0.71 30.46
C LYS A 173 -41.88 -1.94 31.32
N LEU A 174 -42.49 -1.73 32.49
CA LEU A 174 -42.84 -2.83 33.40
C LEU A 174 -43.99 -3.68 32.84
N GLU A 175 -44.98 -3.03 32.24
CA GLU A 175 -46.12 -3.69 31.55
C GLU A 175 -45.62 -4.52 30.35
N THR A 176 -44.70 -3.96 29.56
CA THR A 176 -44.06 -4.67 28.45
C THR A 176 -43.38 -5.95 28.91
N GLN A 177 -42.62 -5.91 30.01
CA GLN A 177 -41.93 -7.08 30.54
C GLN A 177 -42.90 -8.15 31.09
N GLN A 178 -44.07 -7.76 31.60
CA GLN A 178 -45.13 -8.70 31.98
C GLN A 178 -45.74 -9.41 30.77
N ILE A 179 -45.99 -8.70 29.65
CA ILE A 179 -46.45 -9.30 28.40
C ILE A 179 -45.41 -10.29 27.85
N LEU A 180 -44.12 -9.94 27.87
CA LEU A 180 -43.05 -10.85 27.46
C LEU A 180 -42.97 -12.11 28.35
N LEU A 181 -43.14 -11.98 29.68
CA LEU A 181 -43.21 -13.14 30.59
C LEU A 181 -44.39 -14.07 30.29
N GLN A 182 -45.58 -13.53 30.00
CA GLN A 182 -46.73 -14.36 29.59
C GLN A 182 -46.43 -15.09 28.28
N MET A 183 -45.87 -14.38 27.30
CA MET A 183 -45.52 -14.92 26.00
C MET A 183 -44.44 -16.02 26.10
N ARG A 184 -43.43 -15.85 26.96
CA ARG A 184 -42.42 -16.88 27.30
C ARG A 184 -43.05 -18.12 27.92
N ARG A 185 -44.06 -17.96 28.79
CA ARG A 185 -44.77 -19.08 29.45
C ARG A 185 -45.70 -19.84 28.52
N ALA A 186 -46.24 -19.16 27.49
CA ALA A 186 -47.16 -19.76 26.52
C ALA A 186 -46.42 -20.48 25.37
N PHE A 187 -45.27 -19.98 24.92
CA PHE A 187 -44.47 -20.62 23.88
C PHE A 187 -43.55 -21.71 24.45
N LYS A 188 -43.57 -22.90 23.84
CA LYS A 188 -42.87 -24.09 24.32
C LYS A 188 -41.49 -24.32 23.71
N GLY A 189 -41.20 -23.70 22.57
CA GLY A 189 -39.87 -23.74 21.94
C GLY A 189 -38.93 -22.68 22.52
N THR A 190 -37.79 -22.49 21.86
CA THR A 190 -36.76 -21.50 22.24
C THR A 190 -37.31 -20.07 22.13
N PHE A 191 -37.23 -19.30 23.20
CA PHE A 191 -37.74 -17.93 23.27
C PHE A 191 -36.57 -16.93 23.35
N MET A 192 -36.45 -16.07 22.34
CA MET A 192 -35.33 -15.14 22.17
C MET A 192 -35.80 -13.69 22.26
N VAL A 193 -35.07 -12.82 22.98
CA VAL A 193 -35.47 -11.41 23.18
C VAL A 193 -34.47 -10.41 22.60
N ALA A 194 -34.98 -9.27 22.11
CA ALA A 194 -34.17 -8.15 21.62
C ALA A 194 -34.75 -6.79 22.00
N GLY A 195 -34.16 -6.12 22.98
CA GLY A 195 -34.65 -4.84 23.55
C GLY A 195 -33.66 -3.68 23.50
N GLY A 196 -32.36 -3.97 23.36
CA GLY A 196 -31.31 -3.00 23.70
C GLY A 196 -30.63 -3.26 25.02
N TYR A 197 -30.85 -4.46 25.59
CA TYR A 197 -29.97 -5.16 26.51
C TYR A 197 -28.49 -4.77 26.30
N ASP A 198 -27.82 -4.51 27.40
CA ASP A 198 -26.37 -4.66 27.54
C ASP A 198 -26.08 -6.09 28.06
N ARG A 199 -24.92 -6.28 28.68
CA ARG A 199 -24.47 -7.56 29.21
C ARG A 199 -25.23 -7.92 30.48
N GLU A 200 -25.38 -6.97 31.40
CA GLU A 200 -26.01 -7.14 32.70
C GLU A 200 -27.53 -7.31 32.60
N ASP A 201 -28.20 -6.54 31.74
CA ASP A 201 -29.63 -6.72 31.43
C ASP A 201 -29.90 -8.04 30.67
N GLY A 202 -28.97 -8.50 29.84
CA GLY A 202 -29.12 -9.74 29.08
C GLY A 202 -28.88 -11.01 29.90
N ASN A 203 -27.83 -11.04 30.72
CA ASN A 203 -27.60 -12.14 31.67
C ASN A 203 -28.82 -12.33 32.57
N ARG A 204 -29.33 -11.24 33.16
CA ARG A 204 -30.51 -11.25 34.03
C ARG A 204 -31.77 -11.79 33.31
N ALA A 205 -31.95 -11.49 32.02
CA ALA A 205 -33.08 -12.03 31.25
C ALA A 205 -33.02 -13.57 31.08
N VAL A 206 -31.82 -14.17 31.09
CA VAL A 206 -31.64 -15.62 31.07
C VAL A 206 -31.70 -16.21 32.48
N ASP A 207 -30.98 -15.62 33.44
CA ASP A 207 -30.91 -16.08 34.84
C ASP A 207 -32.30 -16.08 35.52
N GLU A 208 -33.15 -15.09 35.24
CA GLU A 208 -34.53 -15.00 35.75
C GLU A 208 -35.57 -15.69 34.84
N ASN A 209 -35.14 -16.40 33.79
CA ASN A 209 -35.98 -17.14 32.83
C ASN A 209 -37.07 -16.29 32.14
N TYR A 210 -36.72 -15.08 31.71
CA TYR A 210 -37.54 -14.27 30.79
C TYR A 210 -37.31 -14.71 29.33
N ALA A 211 -36.13 -15.22 29.02
CA ALA A 211 -35.74 -15.71 27.69
C ALA A 211 -34.70 -16.81 27.78
N ASP A 212 -34.65 -17.68 26.77
CA ASP A 212 -33.60 -18.68 26.60
C ASP A 212 -32.37 -18.11 25.86
N LEU A 213 -32.57 -17.04 25.07
CA LEU A 213 -31.54 -16.37 24.27
C LEU A 213 -31.76 -14.84 24.23
N VAL A 214 -30.68 -14.07 24.09
CA VAL A 214 -30.72 -12.61 23.93
C VAL A 214 -29.98 -12.18 22.65
N ALA A 215 -30.67 -11.47 21.76
CA ALA A 215 -30.15 -11.08 20.45
C ALA A 215 -29.64 -9.63 20.43
N TYR A 216 -28.35 -9.47 20.11
CA TYR A 216 -27.63 -8.21 20.11
C TYR A 216 -27.29 -7.74 18.69
N GLY A 217 -27.81 -6.58 18.28
CA GLY A 217 -27.54 -5.99 16.96
C GLY A 217 -26.42 -4.94 16.99
N ARG A 218 -26.77 -3.69 17.33
CA ARG A 218 -25.90 -2.50 17.15
C ARG A 218 -24.52 -2.61 17.80
N ILE A 219 -24.43 -3.21 18.99
CA ILE A 219 -23.14 -3.40 19.67
C ILE A 219 -22.30 -4.52 19.04
N PHE A 220 -22.93 -5.53 18.44
CA PHE A 220 -22.26 -6.61 17.71
C PHE A 220 -21.66 -6.08 16.40
N LEU A 221 -22.34 -5.17 15.70
CA LEU A 221 -21.80 -4.50 14.50
C LEU A 221 -20.48 -3.74 14.76
N ALA A 222 -20.27 -3.22 15.97
CA ALA A 222 -19.00 -2.56 16.35
C ALA A 222 -18.01 -3.50 17.05
N ASN A 223 -18.46 -4.67 17.48
CA ASN A 223 -17.70 -5.66 18.25
C ASN A 223 -18.04 -7.05 17.69
N PRO A 224 -17.46 -7.48 16.56
CA PRO A 224 -17.73 -8.81 15.99
C PRO A 224 -17.26 -9.96 16.91
N ASP A 225 -16.47 -9.63 17.93
CA ASP A 225 -16.01 -10.46 19.05
C ASP A 225 -16.87 -10.32 20.33
N LEU A 226 -18.10 -9.76 20.23
CA LEU A 226 -18.97 -9.44 21.38
C LEU A 226 -19.09 -10.57 22.43
N PRO A 227 -19.31 -11.85 22.07
CA PRO A 227 -19.45 -12.91 23.08
C PRO A 227 -18.21 -13.05 23.95
N ARG A 228 -17.01 -12.95 23.34
CA ARG A 228 -15.73 -12.99 24.06
C ARG A 228 -15.49 -11.72 24.89
N ARG A 229 -16.02 -10.57 24.45
CA ARG A 229 -16.01 -9.34 25.27
C ARG A 229 -16.92 -9.46 26.48
N PHE A 230 -18.10 -10.08 26.35
CA PHE A 230 -18.99 -10.32 27.49
C PHE A 230 -18.42 -11.35 28.48
N GLU A 231 -17.81 -12.42 27.99
CA GLU A 231 -17.09 -13.39 28.81
C GLU A 231 -15.98 -12.72 29.64
N LEU A 232 -15.13 -11.91 29.00
CA LEU A 232 -13.99 -11.24 29.63
C LEU A 232 -14.31 -9.89 30.31
N ASN A 233 -15.58 -9.44 30.29
CA ASN A 233 -15.98 -8.08 30.69
C ASN A 233 -15.14 -6.96 30.01
N ALA A 234 -14.78 -7.15 28.74
CA ALA A 234 -13.87 -6.27 28.01
C ALA A 234 -14.59 -5.02 27.44
N PRO A 235 -13.90 -3.87 27.32
CA PRO A 235 -14.48 -2.64 26.79
C PRO A 235 -15.10 -2.79 25.40
N LEU A 236 -16.29 -2.23 25.20
CA LEU A 236 -16.98 -2.24 23.91
C LEU A 236 -16.65 -1.01 23.06
N ASN A 237 -16.40 -1.22 21.78
CA ASN A 237 -16.39 -0.18 20.77
C ASN A 237 -17.79 0.43 20.64
N LYS A 238 -17.87 1.76 20.45
CA LYS A 238 -19.12 2.45 20.13
C LYS A 238 -19.45 2.27 18.64
N TYR A 239 -20.69 1.89 18.34
CA TYR A 239 -21.18 1.88 16.97
C TYR A 239 -21.40 3.31 16.45
N ASN A 240 -20.99 3.58 15.21
CA ASN A 240 -21.39 4.80 14.52
C ASN A 240 -22.77 4.57 13.87
N ARG A 241 -23.71 5.51 14.06
CA ARG A 241 -25.03 5.45 13.41
C ARG A 241 -25.03 6.04 12.00
N SER A 242 -24.06 6.90 11.65
CA SER A 242 -23.97 7.49 10.30
C SER A 242 -23.46 6.51 9.23
N THR A 243 -23.07 5.30 9.63
CA THR A 243 -22.67 4.18 8.77
C THR A 243 -23.69 3.04 8.80
N PHE A 244 -24.91 3.30 9.28
CA PHE A 244 -26.02 2.35 9.20
C PHE A 244 -26.88 2.68 7.98
N TYR A 245 -27.22 1.65 7.19
CA TYR A 245 -27.96 1.77 5.93
C TYR A 245 -27.25 2.63 4.87
N THR A 246 -25.93 2.82 5.00
CA THR A 246 -25.05 3.25 3.92
C THR A 246 -24.65 2.04 3.08
N SER A 247 -24.67 2.15 1.76
CA SER A 247 -24.11 1.13 0.88
C SER A 247 -22.60 1.01 1.11
N ASP A 248 -22.10 -0.19 1.37
CA ASP A 248 -20.67 -0.46 1.23
C ASP A 248 -20.29 -0.24 -0.25
N PRO A 249 -19.30 0.62 -0.54
CA PRO A 249 -18.99 0.97 -1.92
C PRO A 249 -18.18 -0.17 -2.57
N VAL A 250 -18.89 -1.11 -3.21
CA VAL A 250 -18.30 -2.02 -4.20
C VAL A 250 -17.97 -1.20 -5.45
N ILE A 251 -16.90 -0.41 -5.39
CA ILE A 251 -16.48 0.43 -6.50
C ILE A 251 -15.84 -0.46 -7.56
N GLY A 252 -16.53 -0.64 -8.69
CA GLY A 252 -15.96 -1.22 -9.90
C GLY A 252 -14.91 -0.29 -10.52
N ILE A 253 -13.72 -0.23 -9.91
CA ILE A 253 -12.61 0.65 -10.32
C ILE A 253 -11.85 0.01 -11.47
N VAL A 254 -11.79 0.72 -12.59
CA VAL A 254 -11.09 0.25 -13.81
C VAL A 254 -9.96 1.21 -14.17
N LEU A 255 -8.78 0.66 -14.48
CA LEU A 255 -7.69 1.44 -15.09
C LEU A 255 -8.09 1.84 -16.51
N ALA A 256 -8.19 3.14 -16.76
CA ALA A 256 -8.48 3.63 -18.10
C ALA A 256 -7.34 3.31 -19.07
N PRO A 257 -7.65 3.10 -20.36
CA PRO A 257 -6.65 3.07 -21.42
C PRO A 257 -6.01 4.47 -21.55
N LEU A 258 -4.68 4.49 -21.50
CA LEU A 258 -3.86 5.69 -21.31
C LEU A 258 -2.58 5.61 -22.14
N THR A 259 -2.58 6.13 -23.37
CA THR A 259 -1.39 6.25 -24.24
C THR A 259 -0.21 6.87 -23.49
N ARG A 260 0.94 6.19 -23.46
CA ARG A 260 2.16 6.60 -22.76
C ARG A 260 3.29 7.01 -23.70
N GLN A 261 3.24 6.59 -24.97
CA GLN A 261 4.29 6.85 -25.98
C GLN A 261 5.67 6.33 -25.53
N ARG A 262 5.75 5.04 -25.20
CA ARG A 262 6.96 4.37 -24.65
C ARG A 262 7.22 2.98 -25.26
N SER A 263 6.75 2.75 -26.48
CA SER A 263 6.85 1.49 -27.22
C SER A 263 7.56 1.74 -28.57
N TYR A 264 8.90 1.75 -28.55
CA TYR A 264 9.74 2.06 -29.71
C TYR A 264 9.50 1.05 -30.84
N ASN A 265 9.46 1.54 -32.09
CA ASN A 265 9.11 0.74 -33.27
C ASN A 265 7.76 -0.02 -33.10
N ASN A 266 6.85 0.55 -32.30
CA ASN A 266 5.58 -0.05 -31.89
C ASN A 266 5.70 -1.33 -31.04
N VAL A 267 6.90 -1.71 -30.59
CA VAL A 267 7.12 -2.88 -29.73
C VAL A 267 7.00 -2.47 -28.25
N PRO A 268 6.11 -3.08 -27.46
CA PRO A 268 6.02 -2.87 -26.02
C PRO A 268 7.36 -3.11 -25.31
N GLN A 269 7.67 -2.29 -24.31
CA GLN A 269 8.99 -2.30 -23.65
C GLN A 269 8.94 -2.92 -22.25
N PRO A 270 10.02 -3.56 -21.74
CA PRO A 270 10.00 -4.30 -20.48
C PRO A 270 9.53 -3.51 -19.24
N HIS A 271 9.68 -2.20 -19.21
CA HIS A 271 9.18 -1.38 -18.09
C HIS A 271 7.63 -1.36 -17.99
N ALA A 272 6.91 -1.72 -19.06
CA ALA A 272 5.46 -1.85 -19.05
C ALA A 272 4.99 -2.95 -18.09
N ILE A 273 5.79 -4.00 -17.89
CA ILE A 273 5.59 -5.06 -16.88
C ILE A 273 5.37 -4.41 -15.51
N LEU A 274 6.30 -3.53 -15.09
CA LEU A 274 6.21 -2.81 -13.82
C LEU A 274 5.02 -1.82 -13.81
N TYR A 275 4.80 -1.08 -14.89
CA TYR A 275 3.74 -0.08 -14.97
C TYR A 275 2.33 -0.67 -14.80
N TYR A 276 2.01 -1.77 -15.48
CA TYR A 276 0.70 -2.42 -15.36
C TYR A 276 0.61 -3.27 -14.06
N SER A 277 1.66 -3.99 -13.70
CA SER A 277 1.66 -4.79 -12.46
C SER A 277 1.52 -3.93 -11.19
N GLN A 278 2.11 -2.73 -11.14
CA GLN A 278 1.86 -1.74 -10.07
C GLN A 278 0.37 -1.37 -9.93
N ARG A 279 -0.36 -1.30 -11.04
CA ARG A 279 -1.77 -0.88 -11.10
C ARG A 279 -2.75 -2.05 -10.96
N THR A 280 -2.24 -3.24 -10.66
CA THR A 280 -3.01 -4.47 -10.57
C THR A 280 -3.37 -4.81 -9.12
N THR A 281 -4.66 -4.96 -8.87
CA THR A 281 -5.22 -5.61 -7.67
C THR A 281 -5.95 -6.88 -8.08
N ASN A 282 -5.97 -7.90 -7.23
CA ASN A 282 -6.73 -9.13 -7.45
C ASN A 282 -8.21 -8.83 -7.75
N GLY A 283 -8.74 -9.36 -8.86
CA GLY A 283 -10.09 -9.08 -9.37
C GLY A 283 -10.28 -7.70 -10.03
N GLY A 284 -9.24 -6.88 -10.15
CA GLY A 284 -9.30 -5.56 -10.79
C GLY A 284 -9.20 -5.64 -12.31
N LEU A 285 -10.02 -4.87 -13.02
CA LEU A 285 -9.97 -4.74 -14.49
C LEU A 285 -9.02 -3.62 -14.91
N LEU A 286 -8.10 -3.95 -15.82
CA LEU A 286 -7.19 -3.04 -16.47
C LEU A 286 -7.49 -3.02 -17.98
N ILE A 287 -7.41 -1.83 -18.58
CA ILE A 287 -7.44 -1.66 -20.03
C ILE A 287 -6.08 -1.08 -20.44
N ALA A 288 -5.38 -1.76 -21.35
CA ALA A 288 -4.08 -1.35 -21.87
C ALA A 288 -4.17 -0.03 -22.64
N GLU A 289 -3.03 0.61 -22.87
CA GLU A 289 -2.97 1.80 -23.72
C GLU A 289 -3.36 1.51 -25.18
N ALA A 290 -3.81 2.55 -25.88
CA ALA A 290 -4.31 2.45 -27.24
C ALA A 290 -3.23 1.87 -28.18
N THR A 291 -3.51 0.69 -28.72
CA THR A 291 -2.56 -0.19 -29.42
C THR A 291 -2.98 -0.33 -30.88
N GLY A 292 -2.06 -0.06 -31.80
CA GLY A 292 -2.32 -0.04 -33.24
C GLY A 292 -2.69 -1.40 -33.81
N VAL A 293 -3.66 -1.44 -34.73
CA VAL A 293 -4.10 -2.67 -35.44
C VAL A 293 -3.31 -2.98 -36.72
N SER A 294 -2.53 -2.03 -37.22
CA SER A 294 -1.76 -2.12 -38.47
C SER A 294 -0.66 -1.07 -38.50
N ASP A 295 0.23 -1.16 -39.48
CA ASP A 295 1.23 -0.13 -39.78
C ASP A 295 0.62 1.22 -40.19
N THR A 296 -0.58 1.22 -40.81
CA THR A 296 -1.35 2.45 -41.08
C THR A 296 -2.01 3.05 -39.84
N ALA A 297 -2.09 2.32 -38.72
CA ALA A 297 -2.86 2.72 -37.53
C ALA A 297 -2.21 3.83 -36.70
N GLN A 298 -0.96 4.20 -36.97
CA GLN A 298 -0.16 5.12 -36.17
C GLN A 298 -0.37 6.60 -36.54
N GLY A 299 -0.32 7.47 -35.52
CA GLY A 299 -0.30 8.94 -35.65
C GLY A 299 0.42 9.67 -34.52
N TYR A 300 1.11 8.93 -33.67
CA TYR A 300 1.86 9.40 -32.51
C TYR A 300 3.15 8.57 -32.42
N SER A 301 4.25 9.15 -31.93
CA SER A 301 5.49 8.38 -31.71
C SER A 301 5.32 7.34 -30.61
N ASP A 302 5.99 6.19 -30.77
CA ASP A 302 6.19 5.16 -29.73
C ASP A 302 4.90 4.62 -29.08
N THR A 303 3.81 4.54 -29.83
CA THR A 303 2.57 3.84 -29.42
C THR A 303 2.67 2.36 -29.81
N PRO A 304 2.30 1.42 -28.93
CA PRO A 304 2.44 -0.01 -29.20
C PRO A 304 1.55 -0.48 -30.36
N GLY A 305 1.92 -1.62 -30.95
CA GLY A 305 1.12 -2.38 -31.91
C GLY A 305 0.75 -3.77 -31.39
N ILE A 306 -0.07 -4.46 -32.17
CA ILE A 306 -0.41 -5.89 -31.98
C ILE A 306 -0.62 -6.60 -33.34
N TRP A 307 0.04 -6.14 -34.41
CA TRP A 307 -0.09 -6.70 -35.76
C TRP A 307 1.09 -7.59 -36.20
N THR A 308 2.23 -7.57 -35.48
CA THR A 308 3.37 -8.48 -35.73
C THR A 308 3.55 -9.51 -34.61
N GLU A 309 4.19 -10.63 -34.95
CA GLU A 309 4.59 -11.68 -33.99
C GLU A 309 5.54 -11.13 -32.90
N GLU A 310 6.47 -10.26 -33.27
CA GLU A 310 7.36 -9.56 -32.33
C GLU A 310 6.58 -8.72 -31.28
N GLN A 311 5.53 -8.02 -31.72
CA GLN A 311 4.66 -7.26 -30.82
C GLN A 311 3.87 -8.19 -29.89
N VAL A 312 3.39 -9.33 -30.39
CA VAL A 312 2.69 -10.36 -29.60
C VAL A 312 3.61 -10.94 -28.51
N GLU A 313 4.84 -11.35 -28.87
CA GLU A 313 5.81 -11.87 -27.90
C GLU A 313 6.22 -10.83 -26.85
N ALA A 314 6.35 -9.55 -27.23
CA ALA A 314 6.64 -8.47 -26.30
C ALA A 314 5.49 -8.18 -25.31
N TRP A 315 4.22 -8.41 -25.71
CA TRP A 315 3.07 -8.27 -24.81
C TRP A 315 2.94 -9.41 -23.80
N LYS A 316 3.25 -10.66 -24.16
CA LYS A 316 3.12 -11.86 -23.30
C LYS A 316 3.66 -11.70 -21.86
N PRO A 317 4.91 -11.22 -21.61
CA PRO A 317 5.42 -11.03 -20.26
C PRO A 317 4.74 -9.87 -19.50
N ILE A 318 4.19 -8.88 -20.20
CA ILE A 318 3.46 -7.75 -19.61
C ILE A 318 2.09 -8.24 -19.11
N VAL A 319 1.36 -8.99 -19.95
CA VAL A 319 0.05 -9.53 -19.58
C VAL A 319 0.18 -10.53 -18.43
N ARG A 320 1.16 -11.42 -18.51
CA ARG A 320 1.46 -12.35 -17.42
C ARG A 320 1.68 -11.65 -16.08
N ALA A 321 2.37 -10.52 -16.03
CA ALA A 321 2.62 -9.79 -14.78
C ALA A 321 1.39 -9.06 -14.19
N VAL A 322 0.27 -9.01 -14.93
CA VAL A 322 -1.06 -8.65 -14.42
C VAL A 322 -1.78 -9.90 -13.91
N HIS A 323 -1.74 -11.00 -14.65
CA HIS A 323 -2.32 -12.30 -14.25
C HIS A 323 -1.66 -12.89 -12.99
N ASP A 324 -0.34 -12.78 -12.83
CA ASP A 324 0.42 -13.21 -11.64
C ASP A 324 0.02 -12.40 -10.38
N LYS A 325 -0.73 -11.29 -10.52
CA LYS A 325 -1.37 -10.53 -9.42
C LYS A 325 -2.89 -10.70 -9.35
N GLY A 326 -3.48 -11.57 -10.17
CA GLY A 326 -4.92 -11.82 -10.24
C GLY A 326 -5.75 -10.71 -10.90
N GLY A 327 -5.13 -9.84 -11.71
CA GLY A 327 -5.86 -8.84 -12.50
C GLY A 327 -6.50 -9.43 -13.75
N ILE A 328 -7.47 -8.72 -14.31
CA ILE A 328 -8.06 -8.96 -15.64
C ILE A 328 -7.55 -7.85 -16.56
N PHE A 329 -7.09 -8.18 -17.77
CA PHE A 329 -6.42 -7.23 -18.67
C PHE A 329 -6.97 -7.28 -20.09
N PHE A 330 -7.46 -6.14 -20.59
CA PHE A 330 -8.00 -5.99 -21.94
C PHE A 330 -7.08 -5.13 -22.81
N CYS A 331 -6.84 -5.52 -24.07
CA CYS A 331 -6.06 -4.73 -25.02
C CYS A 331 -6.95 -3.71 -25.74
N GLN A 332 -6.65 -2.41 -25.69
CA GLN A 332 -7.40 -1.43 -26.48
C GLN A 332 -6.88 -1.36 -27.92
N ILE A 333 -7.63 -1.93 -28.86
CA ILE A 333 -7.29 -1.96 -30.29
C ILE A 333 -7.79 -0.72 -31.03
N TRP A 334 -6.91 -0.10 -31.83
CA TRP A 334 -7.03 1.29 -32.26
C TRP A 334 -6.48 1.57 -33.67
N HIS A 335 -7.07 2.56 -34.35
CA HIS A 335 -6.57 3.13 -35.59
C HIS A 335 -6.84 4.65 -35.60
N VAL A 336 -5.81 5.50 -35.71
CA VAL A 336 -5.96 6.96 -35.58
C VAL A 336 -6.77 7.63 -36.70
N GLY A 337 -6.70 7.11 -37.92
CA GLY A 337 -7.34 7.72 -39.08
C GLY A 337 -6.68 9.06 -39.45
N ARG A 338 -7.48 10.13 -39.66
CA ARG A 338 -6.93 11.46 -40.00
C ARG A 338 -6.07 12.13 -38.92
N VAL A 339 -6.05 11.62 -37.68
CA VAL A 339 -5.21 12.16 -36.59
C VAL A 339 -3.78 11.61 -36.71
N SER A 340 -3.11 11.92 -37.82
CA SER A 340 -1.78 11.42 -38.18
C SER A 340 -1.06 12.38 -39.15
N ASN A 341 0.15 12.02 -39.55
CA ASN A 341 0.97 12.73 -40.53
C ASN A 341 1.66 11.74 -41.48
N TYR A 342 2.08 12.21 -42.67
CA TYR A 342 2.76 11.37 -43.67
C TYR A 342 3.95 10.57 -43.07
N ASP A 343 4.70 11.19 -42.15
CA ASP A 343 5.87 10.58 -41.48
C ASP A 343 5.53 9.35 -40.61
N PHE A 344 4.26 9.18 -40.21
CA PHE A 344 3.75 8.02 -39.46
C PHE A 344 3.04 6.99 -40.35
N GLN A 345 3.10 7.13 -41.68
CA GLN A 345 2.39 6.25 -42.61
C GLN A 345 3.36 5.46 -43.49
N PRO A 346 3.06 4.18 -43.80
CA PRO A 346 3.91 3.35 -44.65
C PRO A 346 4.25 4.03 -45.97
N ASN A 347 5.55 4.19 -46.25
CA ASN A 347 6.09 4.84 -47.45
C ASN A 347 5.67 6.33 -47.62
N GLY A 348 5.36 7.05 -46.53
CA GLY A 348 4.99 8.46 -46.58
C GLY A 348 3.59 8.73 -47.16
N GLN A 349 2.69 7.74 -47.12
CA GLN A 349 1.34 7.86 -47.68
C GLN A 349 0.43 8.78 -46.86
N ALA A 350 -0.66 9.25 -47.49
CA ALA A 350 -1.67 10.06 -46.82
C ALA A 350 -2.48 9.24 -45.79
N PRO A 351 -2.65 9.72 -44.53
CA PRO A 351 -3.46 9.06 -43.51
C PRO A 351 -4.88 8.75 -43.97
N ILE A 352 -5.40 7.56 -43.66
CA ILE A 352 -6.74 7.15 -44.11
C ILE A 352 -7.87 7.73 -43.25
N SER A 353 -9.02 8.04 -43.85
CA SER A 353 -10.21 8.49 -43.10
C SER A 353 -11.52 8.28 -43.87
N SER A 354 -12.65 8.58 -43.22
CA SER A 354 -13.97 8.73 -43.86
C SER A 354 -13.98 9.88 -44.88
N THR A 355 -13.12 10.89 -44.68
CA THR A 355 -13.03 12.14 -45.45
C THR A 355 -11.62 12.43 -45.98
N ASP A 356 -11.51 13.37 -46.92
CA ASP A 356 -10.27 14.00 -47.38
C ASP A 356 -10.00 15.38 -46.74
N LYS A 357 -10.90 15.84 -45.86
CA LYS A 357 -10.73 17.10 -45.11
C LYS A 357 -9.66 16.99 -44.01
N PRO A 358 -8.62 17.86 -44.01
CA PRO A 358 -7.62 17.91 -42.94
C PRO A 358 -8.25 18.30 -41.59
N LEU A 359 -7.47 18.12 -40.53
CA LEU A 359 -7.79 18.65 -39.20
C LEU A 359 -7.32 20.11 -39.11
N GLU A 360 -8.12 20.94 -38.44
CA GLU A 360 -7.64 22.25 -37.97
C GLU A 360 -6.44 22.07 -37.03
N PRO A 361 -5.45 23.00 -37.04
CA PRO A 361 -4.26 22.90 -36.19
C PRO A 361 -4.61 22.86 -34.70
N GLN A 362 -4.20 21.80 -34.00
CA GLN A 362 -4.52 21.61 -32.57
C GLN A 362 -3.33 21.91 -31.68
N LEU A 363 -3.56 22.67 -30.61
CA LEU A 363 -2.60 22.86 -29.53
C LEU A 363 -2.20 21.50 -28.92
N ARG A 364 -0.90 21.25 -28.81
CA ARG A 364 -0.33 20.08 -28.14
C ARG A 364 -0.65 20.11 -26.65
N ALA A 365 -0.49 18.96 -25.99
CA ALA A 365 -0.71 18.82 -24.54
C ALA A 365 0.19 19.71 -23.66
N ASN A 366 1.22 20.36 -24.23
CA ASN A 366 2.05 21.37 -23.56
C ASN A 366 1.43 22.78 -23.56
N GLY A 367 0.38 23.03 -24.35
CA GLY A 367 -0.33 24.31 -24.42
C GLY A 367 0.39 25.43 -25.17
N VAL A 368 1.48 25.13 -25.90
CA VAL A 368 2.31 26.13 -26.59
C VAL A 368 2.42 25.84 -28.09
N ASP A 369 2.72 24.60 -28.48
CA ASP A 369 2.90 24.24 -29.89
C ASP A 369 1.56 23.91 -30.54
N SER A 370 1.38 24.25 -31.82
CA SER A 370 0.31 23.68 -32.65
C SER A 370 0.84 22.49 -33.46
N THR A 371 0.09 21.40 -33.47
CA THR A 371 0.32 20.28 -34.39
C THR A 371 -0.42 20.57 -35.69
N GLN A 372 0.33 20.64 -36.79
CA GLN A 372 -0.24 20.53 -38.13
C GLN A 372 -0.47 19.04 -38.43
N PHE A 373 -1.56 18.76 -39.14
CA PHE A 373 -1.92 17.42 -39.58
C PHE A 373 -1.92 17.38 -41.11
N SER A 374 -1.43 16.28 -41.64
CA SER A 374 -1.40 16.02 -43.08
C SER A 374 -2.81 15.84 -43.62
N ALA A 375 -3.04 16.19 -44.90
CA ALA A 375 -4.34 15.97 -45.52
C ALA A 375 -4.61 14.45 -45.60
N PRO A 376 -5.74 13.96 -45.06
CA PRO A 376 -6.06 12.55 -45.13
C PRO A 376 -6.52 12.17 -46.54
N ARG A 377 -6.38 10.88 -46.85
CA ARG A 377 -7.02 10.26 -48.00
C ARG A 377 -8.32 9.60 -47.56
N ARG A 378 -9.42 9.99 -48.20
CA ARG A 378 -10.70 9.28 -48.13
C ARG A 378 -10.50 7.80 -48.53
N LEU A 379 -10.92 6.87 -47.67
CA LEU A 379 -10.98 5.44 -48.02
C LEU A 379 -11.97 5.23 -49.16
N ARG A 380 -11.61 4.40 -50.14
CA ARG A 380 -12.58 3.87 -51.09
C ARG A 380 -13.42 2.77 -50.42
N THR A 381 -14.61 2.52 -50.92
CA THR A 381 -15.53 1.49 -50.38
C THR A 381 -14.89 0.10 -50.42
N ASP A 382 -14.08 -0.21 -51.45
CA ASP A 382 -13.34 -1.47 -51.59
C ASP A 382 -12.18 -1.66 -50.59
N GLU A 383 -11.77 -0.61 -49.88
CA GLU A 383 -10.69 -0.69 -48.87
C GLU A 383 -11.22 -0.99 -47.46
N ILE A 384 -12.48 -0.68 -47.17
CA ILE A 384 -13.05 -0.76 -45.82
C ILE A 384 -13.02 -2.20 -45.26
N PRO A 385 -13.38 -3.27 -46.03
CA PRO A 385 -13.29 -4.64 -45.55
C PRO A 385 -11.87 -5.08 -45.15
N ARG A 386 -10.82 -4.49 -45.74
CA ARG A 386 -9.43 -4.74 -45.30
C ARG A 386 -9.20 -4.18 -43.91
N ILE A 387 -9.61 -2.94 -43.65
CA ILE A 387 -9.44 -2.31 -42.33
C ILE A 387 -10.24 -3.07 -41.26
N VAL A 388 -11.44 -3.56 -41.58
CA VAL A 388 -12.22 -4.45 -40.69
C VAL A 388 -11.43 -5.74 -40.36
N ASN A 389 -10.77 -6.34 -41.35
CA ASN A 389 -9.90 -7.50 -41.14
C ASN A 389 -8.64 -7.16 -40.32
N ASP A 390 -8.08 -5.95 -40.44
CA ASP A 390 -6.91 -5.54 -39.64
C ASP A 390 -7.28 -5.48 -38.14
N PHE A 391 -8.47 -4.95 -37.79
CA PHE A 391 -9.02 -5.05 -36.42
C PHE A 391 -9.25 -6.50 -35.97
N ARG A 392 -9.73 -7.38 -36.84
CA ARG A 392 -9.93 -8.82 -36.55
C ARG A 392 -8.60 -9.51 -36.22
N ILE A 393 -7.56 -9.28 -37.02
CA ILE A 393 -6.21 -9.84 -36.78
C ILE A 393 -5.63 -9.30 -35.47
N ALA A 394 -5.74 -8.00 -35.22
CA ALA A 394 -5.28 -7.38 -33.98
C ALA A 394 -5.98 -7.99 -32.74
N ALA A 395 -7.28 -8.30 -32.83
CA ALA A 395 -8.01 -8.96 -31.75
C ALA A 395 -7.52 -10.40 -31.50
N LYS A 396 -7.34 -11.21 -32.56
CA LYS A 396 -6.74 -12.55 -32.45
C LYS A 396 -5.37 -12.48 -31.78
N ASN A 397 -4.51 -11.58 -32.26
CA ASN A 397 -3.15 -11.41 -31.78
C ASN A 397 -3.11 -10.96 -30.31
N ALA A 398 -4.06 -10.15 -29.85
CA ALA A 398 -4.18 -9.80 -28.43
C ALA A 398 -4.51 -11.02 -27.55
N ILE A 399 -5.44 -11.89 -27.96
CA ILE A 399 -5.70 -13.14 -27.25
C ILE A 399 -4.48 -14.08 -27.29
N GLU A 400 -3.75 -14.11 -28.40
CA GLU A 400 -2.50 -14.88 -28.52
C GLU A 400 -1.36 -14.33 -27.65
N ALA A 401 -1.35 -13.01 -27.40
CA ALA A 401 -0.50 -12.37 -26.39
C ALA A 401 -0.98 -12.61 -24.93
N GLY A 402 -2.14 -13.28 -24.76
CA GLY A 402 -2.69 -13.69 -23.48
C GLY A 402 -3.71 -12.73 -22.86
N PHE A 403 -4.11 -11.64 -23.53
CA PHE A 403 -5.12 -10.72 -22.98
C PHE A 403 -6.47 -11.44 -22.79
N ASP A 404 -7.22 -11.05 -21.74
CA ASP A 404 -8.53 -11.63 -21.42
C ASP A 404 -9.61 -11.23 -22.45
N GLY A 405 -9.42 -10.09 -23.11
CA GLY A 405 -10.28 -9.55 -24.15
C GLY A 405 -9.73 -8.28 -24.79
N VAL A 406 -10.55 -7.60 -25.60
CA VAL A 406 -10.17 -6.36 -26.29
C VAL A 406 -11.21 -5.26 -26.17
N GLU A 407 -10.75 -4.01 -26.18
CA GLU A 407 -11.60 -2.82 -26.29
C GLU A 407 -11.41 -2.15 -27.65
N ILE A 408 -12.48 -2.10 -28.45
CA ILE A 408 -12.48 -1.39 -29.74
C ILE A 408 -12.53 0.12 -29.49
N HIS A 409 -11.55 0.89 -29.96
CA HIS A 409 -11.50 2.34 -29.76
C HIS A 409 -12.44 3.11 -30.71
N GLY A 410 -13.75 3.05 -30.47
CA GLY A 410 -14.80 3.81 -31.18
C GLY A 410 -14.95 5.29 -30.81
N ALA A 411 -14.00 5.88 -30.08
CA ALA A 411 -14.08 7.20 -29.46
C ALA A 411 -13.01 8.20 -29.96
N HIS A 412 -13.05 9.42 -29.40
CA HIS A 412 -12.01 10.47 -29.45
C HIS A 412 -11.55 10.88 -30.85
N GLY A 413 -12.45 10.99 -31.81
CA GLY A 413 -12.14 11.52 -33.14
C GLY A 413 -11.13 10.69 -33.95
N TYR A 414 -10.88 9.43 -33.58
CA TYR A 414 -10.06 8.48 -34.34
C TYR A 414 -10.91 7.73 -35.39
N LEU A 415 -10.33 6.79 -36.15
CA LEU A 415 -10.93 6.32 -37.42
C LEU A 415 -12.40 5.89 -37.31
N ILE A 416 -12.77 5.13 -36.27
CA ILE A 416 -14.17 4.71 -36.09
C ILE A 416 -15.07 5.93 -35.77
N ASP A 417 -14.68 6.82 -34.86
CA ASP A 417 -15.44 8.04 -34.52
C ASP A 417 -15.55 9.02 -35.72
N GLN A 418 -14.54 9.03 -36.61
CA GLN A 418 -14.55 9.77 -37.88
C GLN A 418 -15.58 9.23 -38.89
N PHE A 419 -15.94 7.94 -38.82
CA PHE A 419 -17.09 7.40 -39.56
C PHE A 419 -18.40 7.63 -38.79
N LEU A 420 -18.40 7.49 -37.47
CA LEU A 420 -19.62 7.65 -36.66
C LEU A 420 -20.24 9.05 -36.76
N LYS A 421 -19.47 10.12 -36.97
CA LYS A 421 -19.91 11.52 -36.76
C LYS A 421 -20.03 12.35 -38.05
N ASP A 422 -21.15 13.07 -38.21
CA ASP A 422 -21.50 13.74 -39.48
C ASP A 422 -20.69 15.00 -39.86
N GLN A 423 -20.08 15.71 -38.92
CA GLN A 423 -19.23 16.86 -39.27
C GLN A 423 -17.87 16.43 -39.86
N VAL A 424 -17.57 15.12 -39.84
CA VAL A 424 -16.38 14.51 -40.48
C VAL A 424 -16.78 13.56 -41.60
N ASN A 425 -17.75 12.66 -41.37
CA ASN A 425 -18.20 11.70 -42.37
C ASN A 425 -19.14 12.33 -43.42
N ASP A 426 -18.53 12.97 -44.41
CA ASP A 426 -19.17 13.54 -45.59
C ASP A 426 -19.21 12.57 -46.79
N ARG A 427 -19.21 11.26 -46.56
CA ARG A 427 -19.36 10.24 -47.62
C ARG A 427 -20.81 10.16 -48.11
N THR A 428 -20.96 9.75 -49.36
CA THR A 428 -22.25 9.52 -50.04
C THR A 428 -22.49 8.04 -50.40
N ASP A 429 -21.58 7.14 -50.00
CA ASP A 429 -21.75 5.69 -50.16
C ASP A 429 -22.45 5.05 -48.95
N GLU A 430 -22.51 3.72 -48.90
CA GLU A 430 -23.19 2.98 -47.83
C GLU A 430 -22.55 3.15 -46.44
N TYR A 431 -21.42 3.83 -46.34
CA TYR A 431 -20.74 4.17 -45.10
C TYR A 431 -20.90 5.64 -44.68
N GLY A 432 -21.78 6.42 -45.33
CA GLY A 432 -22.07 7.80 -44.94
C GLY A 432 -23.51 8.28 -45.17
N GLY A 433 -23.73 9.56 -44.88
CA GLY A 433 -25.05 10.21 -44.93
C GLY A 433 -25.94 9.82 -43.75
N THR A 434 -26.70 8.73 -43.89
CA THR A 434 -27.67 8.30 -42.87
C THR A 434 -26.96 7.81 -41.60
N LEU A 435 -27.65 7.86 -40.45
CA LEU A 435 -27.08 7.44 -39.17
C LEU A 435 -26.69 5.95 -39.21
N GLU A 436 -27.54 5.15 -39.83
CA GLU A 436 -27.39 3.71 -40.05
C GLU A 436 -26.10 3.42 -40.85
N ASN A 437 -25.85 4.17 -41.93
CA ASN A 437 -24.65 4.06 -42.75
C ASN A 437 -23.40 4.54 -42.01
N ARG A 438 -23.47 5.67 -41.29
CA ARG A 438 -22.36 6.19 -40.47
C ARG A 438 -21.94 5.21 -39.38
N CYS A 439 -22.89 4.46 -38.82
CA CYS A 439 -22.62 3.41 -37.84
C CYS A 439 -22.10 2.09 -38.44
N ARG A 440 -22.32 1.84 -39.74
CA ARG A 440 -22.02 0.55 -40.41
C ARG A 440 -20.59 0.06 -40.15
N PHE A 441 -19.58 0.88 -40.42
CA PHE A 441 -18.17 0.51 -40.23
C PHE A 441 -17.86 0.10 -38.78
N ALA A 442 -18.42 0.81 -37.79
CA ALA A 442 -18.22 0.48 -36.38
C ALA A 442 -18.85 -0.88 -36.01
N LEU A 443 -20.01 -1.20 -36.58
CA LEU A 443 -20.72 -2.45 -36.34
C LEU A 443 -20.06 -3.63 -37.07
N GLU A 444 -19.53 -3.43 -38.28
CA GLU A 444 -18.74 -4.43 -39.02
C GLU A 444 -17.43 -4.79 -38.27
N VAL A 445 -16.75 -3.80 -37.68
CA VAL A 445 -15.59 -4.06 -36.80
C VAL A 445 -16.00 -4.85 -35.55
N VAL A 446 -17.12 -4.50 -34.90
CA VAL A 446 -17.64 -5.24 -33.73
C VAL A 446 -18.01 -6.67 -34.09
N GLU A 447 -18.67 -6.89 -35.24
CA GLU A 447 -19.04 -8.22 -35.72
C GLU A 447 -17.80 -9.07 -36.02
N ALA A 448 -16.84 -8.55 -36.80
CA ALA A 448 -15.63 -9.27 -37.17
C ALA A 448 -14.77 -9.65 -35.95
N VAL A 449 -14.63 -8.75 -34.98
CA VAL A 449 -13.89 -9.02 -33.73
C VAL A 449 -14.64 -10.03 -32.85
N SER A 450 -15.97 -9.88 -32.68
CA SER A 450 -16.79 -10.80 -31.87
C SER A 450 -16.79 -12.24 -32.42
N ASN A 451 -16.79 -12.38 -33.74
CA ASN A 451 -16.71 -13.67 -34.42
C ASN A 451 -15.33 -14.35 -34.32
N GLU A 452 -14.25 -13.58 -34.11
CA GLU A 452 -12.89 -14.10 -33.98
C GLU A 452 -12.57 -14.59 -32.54
N ILE A 453 -12.95 -13.80 -31.52
CA ILE A 453 -12.51 -14.03 -30.13
C ILE A 453 -13.62 -14.38 -29.13
N GLY A 454 -14.89 -14.33 -29.55
CA GLY A 454 -16.07 -14.46 -28.68
C GLY A 454 -16.56 -13.11 -28.14
N PRO A 455 -17.88 -12.80 -28.22
CA PRO A 455 -18.42 -11.49 -27.82
C PRO A 455 -18.29 -11.21 -26.31
N ASP A 456 -18.21 -12.27 -25.49
CA ASP A 456 -17.92 -12.25 -24.06
C ASP A 456 -16.53 -11.66 -23.73
N ARG A 457 -15.68 -11.44 -24.74
CA ARG A 457 -14.35 -10.84 -24.63
C ARG A 457 -14.22 -9.48 -25.33
N VAL A 458 -15.34 -8.91 -25.80
CA VAL A 458 -15.34 -7.65 -26.57
C VAL A 458 -15.95 -6.52 -25.75
N GLY A 459 -15.21 -5.42 -25.63
CA GLY A 459 -15.71 -4.12 -25.25
C GLY A 459 -15.64 -3.12 -26.41
N ILE A 460 -16.45 -2.06 -26.36
CA ILE A 460 -16.29 -0.89 -27.25
C ILE A 460 -16.31 0.40 -26.46
N ARG A 461 -15.41 1.33 -26.82
CA ARG A 461 -15.35 2.68 -26.25
C ARG A 461 -16.03 3.70 -27.16
N LEU A 462 -16.90 4.55 -26.61
CA LEU A 462 -17.63 5.57 -27.38
C LEU A 462 -17.57 6.95 -26.70
N SER A 463 -17.51 8.02 -27.49
CA SER A 463 -17.57 9.41 -27.00
C SER A 463 -18.49 10.30 -27.87
N PRO A 464 -19.82 10.07 -27.86
CA PRO A 464 -20.75 10.73 -28.78
C PRO A 464 -20.73 12.26 -28.67
N TYR A 465 -20.64 12.77 -27.44
CA TYR A 465 -20.72 14.19 -27.08
C TYR A 465 -19.37 14.94 -27.07
N ALA A 466 -18.27 14.29 -27.46
CA ALA A 466 -16.94 14.89 -27.42
C ALA A 466 -16.54 15.49 -28.77
N ASP A 467 -16.19 16.78 -28.78
CA ASP A 467 -15.69 17.54 -29.95
C ASP A 467 -14.18 17.30 -30.20
N TYR A 468 -13.61 16.23 -29.64
CA TYR A 468 -12.17 15.99 -29.68
C TYR A 468 -11.67 15.67 -31.10
N SER A 469 -10.47 16.17 -31.43
CA SER A 469 -9.91 16.17 -32.79
C SER A 469 -10.89 16.62 -33.89
N ASP A 470 -11.64 17.68 -33.56
CA ASP A 470 -12.67 18.31 -34.39
C ASP A 470 -13.63 17.29 -35.03
N CYS A 471 -14.06 16.32 -34.23
CA CYS A 471 -14.92 15.22 -34.64
C CYS A 471 -16.24 15.28 -33.88
N ARG A 472 -17.25 15.90 -34.50
CA ARG A 472 -18.51 16.34 -33.87
C ARG A 472 -19.72 15.78 -34.61
N ASP A 473 -20.83 15.63 -33.92
CA ASP A 473 -22.10 15.17 -34.49
C ASP A 473 -23.20 16.22 -34.34
N SER A 474 -24.10 16.31 -35.32
CA SER A 474 -25.26 17.22 -35.25
C SER A 474 -26.34 16.75 -34.26
N ASN A 475 -26.38 15.46 -33.90
CA ASN A 475 -27.32 14.89 -32.92
C ASN A 475 -26.66 13.75 -32.12
N PRO A 476 -25.74 14.07 -31.18
CA PRO A 476 -24.98 13.06 -30.44
C PRO A 476 -25.86 12.18 -29.53
N GLU A 477 -27.04 12.64 -29.13
CA GLU A 477 -28.01 11.84 -28.37
C GLU A 477 -28.60 10.70 -29.22
N LYS A 478 -29.01 11.00 -30.47
CA LYS A 478 -29.52 9.97 -31.39
C LYS A 478 -28.41 8.98 -31.79
N LEU A 479 -27.18 9.46 -31.99
CA LEU A 479 -26.01 8.62 -32.25
C LEU A 479 -25.70 7.68 -31.07
N ALA A 480 -25.68 8.21 -29.84
CA ALA A 480 -25.45 7.44 -28.62
C ALA A 480 -26.50 6.33 -28.44
N LEU A 481 -27.78 6.67 -28.62
CA LEU A 481 -28.90 5.73 -28.49
C LEU A 481 -28.84 4.64 -29.55
N TYR A 482 -28.70 5.00 -30.83
CA TYR A 482 -28.67 4.04 -31.94
C TYR A 482 -27.51 3.04 -31.81
N MET A 483 -26.32 3.50 -31.40
CA MET A 483 -25.19 2.61 -31.14
C MET A 483 -25.47 1.68 -29.96
N ALA A 484 -25.96 2.20 -28.83
CA ALA A 484 -26.29 1.37 -27.66
C ALA A 484 -27.36 0.30 -27.97
N GLU A 485 -28.38 0.64 -28.76
CA GLU A 485 -29.39 -0.32 -29.23
C GLU A 485 -28.83 -1.35 -30.22
N SER A 486 -27.95 -0.93 -31.13
CA SER A 486 -27.37 -1.80 -32.16
C SER A 486 -26.33 -2.77 -31.62
N LEU A 487 -25.52 -2.35 -30.64
CA LEU A 487 -24.48 -3.18 -30.02
C LEU A 487 -25.07 -4.39 -29.27
N ASN A 488 -26.29 -4.27 -28.74
CA ASN A 488 -27.00 -5.38 -28.10
C ASN A 488 -27.16 -6.62 -29.01
N LYS A 489 -27.17 -6.45 -30.34
CA LYS A 489 -27.31 -7.56 -31.30
C LYS A 489 -26.13 -8.53 -31.28
N TYR A 490 -24.95 -8.05 -30.87
CA TYR A 490 -23.71 -8.80 -30.87
C TYR A 490 -23.37 -9.38 -29.48
N ASN A 491 -24.18 -9.10 -28.44
CA ASN A 491 -23.98 -9.56 -27.06
C ASN A 491 -22.59 -9.25 -26.47
N ILE A 492 -21.95 -8.16 -26.90
CA ILE A 492 -20.61 -7.77 -26.41
C ILE A 492 -20.61 -7.51 -24.90
N LEU A 493 -19.52 -7.88 -24.22
CA LEU A 493 -19.37 -7.79 -22.77
C LEU A 493 -19.70 -6.39 -22.22
N TYR A 494 -19.12 -5.33 -22.80
CA TYR A 494 -19.29 -3.98 -22.27
C TYR A 494 -19.30 -2.83 -23.28
N CYS A 495 -19.93 -1.73 -22.85
CA CYS A 495 -19.88 -0.42 -23.52
C CYS A 495 -19.27 0.63 -22.58
N HIS A 496 -18.13 1.19 -22.97
CA HIS A 496 -17.36 2.19 -22.21
C HIS A 496 -17.60 3.59 -22.78
N ALA A 497 -18.48 4.34 -22.12
CA ALA A 497 -18.89 5.67 -22.55
C ALA A 497 -18.10 6.80 -21.88
N VAL A 498 -17.76 7.83 -22.65
CA VAL A 498 -17.12 9.06 -22.15
C VAL A 498 -18.18 10.11 -21.84
N GLU A 499 -18.13 10.65 -20.62
CA GLU A 499 -19.08 11.58 -20.04
C GLU A 499 -19.30 12.87 -20.86
N PRO A 500 -20.54 13.38 -21.01
CA PRO A 500 -20.83 14.56 -21.83
C PRO A 500 -20.21 15.85 -21.26
N ARG A 501 -19.83 15.87 -19.98
CA ARG A 501 -19.09 16.98 -19.34
C ARG A 501 -17.64 17.12 -19.83
N MET A 502 -17.14 16.15 -20.61
CA MET A 502 -15.79 16.09 -21.17
C MET A 502 -15.72 16.48 -22.66
N ILE A 503 -16.47 17.52 -23.08
CA ILE A 503 -16.54 17.98 -24.49
C ILE A 503 -15.14 18.23 -25.10
N LYS A 504 -14.18 18.69 -24.27
CA LYS A 504 -12.76 18.87 -24.61
C LYS A 504 -11.83 18.23 -23.57
N LEU A 505 -10.58 17.98 -23.97
CA LEU A 505 -9.62 17.18 -23.20
C LEU A 505 -9.19 17.80 -21.87
N GLY A 506 -9.91 17.48 -20.80
CA GLY A 506 -9.51 17.75 -19.42
C GLY A 506 -10.31 18.82 -18.69
N GLU A 507 -11.29 19.45 -19.35
CA GLU A 507 -12.28 20.36 -18.77
C GLU A 507 -13.49 19.56 -18.22
N LYS A 508 -14.18 20.08 -17.20
CA LYS A 508 -15.44 19.54 -16.65
C LYS A 508 -16.52 20.60 -16.82
N LEU A 509 -17.17 20.61 -17.98
CA LEU A 509 -18.16 21.64 -18.35
C LEU A 509 -19.56 21.26 -17.85
N LYS A 510 -20.36 22.25 -17.46
CA LYS A 510 -21.80 22.02 -17.24
C LYS A 510 -22.49 21.83 -18.60
N THR A 511 -23.33 20.82 -18.70
CA THR A 511 -24.02 20.39 -19.92
C THR A 511 -25.40 19.85 -19.55
N PRO A 512 -26.44 20.01 -20.39
CA PRO A 512 -27.75 19.39 -20.17
C PRO A 512 -27.77 17.90 -20.55
N HIS A 513 -26.77 17.42 -21.30
CA HIS A 513 -26.72 16.06 -21.83
C HIS A 513 -26.27 15.03 -20.78
N SER A 514 -26.77 13.80 -20.89
CA SER A 514 -26.53 12.70 -19.94
C SER A 514 -26.40 11.36 -20.66
N LEU A 515 -25.60 10.42 -20.13
CA LEU A 515 -25.51 9.05 -20.64
C LEU A 515 -26.63 8.13 -20.15
N LEU A 516 -27.52 8.60 -19.24
CA LEU A 516 -28.60 7.77 -18.69
C LEU A 516 -29.52 7.11 -19.75
N PRO A 517 -29.88 7.77 -20.88
CA PRO A 517 -30.62 7.10 -21.96
C PRO A 517 -29.80 5.96 -22.60
N MET A 518 -28.48 6.16 -22.77
CA MET A 518 -27.56 5.18 -23.33
C MET A 518 -27.38 3.97 -22.38
N ARG A 519 -27.23 4.22 -21.07
CA ARG A 519 -27.18 3.19 -20.01
C ARG A 519 -28.42 2.30 -20.03
N ARG A 520 -29.60 2.89 -20.24
CA ARG A 520 -30.90 2.19 -20.30
C ARG A 520 -31.09 1.39 -21.59
N ALA A 521 -30.50 1.84 -22.70
CA ALA A 521 -30.58 1.18 -23.99
C ALA A 521 -29.66 -0.04 -24.10
N PHE A 522 -28.40 0.09 -23.67
CA PHE A 522 -27.44 -1.01 -23.66
C PHE A 522 -27.77 -2.04 -22.56
N LYS A 523 -27.61 -3.34 -22.85
CA LYS A 523 -28.02 -4.45 -21.95
C LYS A 523 -26.86 -5.21 -21.30
N GLY A 524 -25.63 -5.07 -21.81
CA GLY A 524 -24.42 -5.56 -21.15
C GLY A 524 -23.90 -4.58 -20.07
N THR A 525 -22.66 -4.79 -19.64
CA THR A 525 -21.99 -3.93 -18.65
C THR A 525 -21.73 -2.53 -19.21
N PHE A 526 -22.21 -1.49 -18.53
CA PHE A 526 -22.03 -0.10 -18.94
C PHE A 526 -21.00 0.61 -18.05
N MET A 527 -19.93 1.11 -18.66
CA MET A 527 -18.78 1.67 -17.96
C MET A 527 -18.65 3.17 -18.27
N VAL A 528 -18.40 4.01 -17.26
CA VAL A 528 -18.32 5.47 -17.47
C VAL A 528 -16.95 6.05 -17.17
N ALA A 529 -16.48 6.93 -18.05
CA ALA A 529 -15.20 7.63 -17.93
C ALA A 529 -15.39 9.14 -18.04
N GLY A 530 -14.66 9.93 -17.24
CA GLY A 530 -14.57 11.38 -17.43
C GLY A 530 -14.76 12.21 -16.17
N GLY A 531 -13.65 12.69 -15.59
CA GLY A 531 -13.67 13.68 -14.52
C GLY A 531 -14.28 13.20 -13.20
N TYR A 532 -14.31 11.88 -12.98
CA TYR A 532 -14.71 11.24 -11.73
C TYR A 532 -13.61 11.34 -10.66
N ASP A 533 -14.04 11.62 -9.44
CA ASP A 533 -13.37 11.34 -8.17
C ASP A 533 -14.06 10.11 -7.53
N ARG A 534 -13.87 9.85 -6.22
CA ARG A 534 -14.56 8.75 -5.56
C ARG A 534 -16.04 9.06 -5.34
N GLU A 535 -16.37 10.28 -4.96
CA GLU A 535 -17.71 10.72 -4.60
C GLU A 535 -18.67 10.71 -5.80
N ASP A 536 -18.23 11.22 -6.96
CA ASP A 536 -18.96 11.05 -8.23
C ASP A 536 -19.07 9.57 -8.65
N GLY A 537 -18.05 8.76 -8.36
CA GLY A 537 -17.99 7.34 -8.76
C GLY A 537 -18.94 6.45 -7.96
N ASN A 538 -18.87 6.54 -6.63
CA ASN A 538 -19.78 5.85 -5.71
C ASN A 538 -21.23 6.17 -6.04
N ARG A 539 -21.52 7.44 -6.38
CA ARG A 539 -22.86 7.88 -6.76
C ARG A 539 -23.31 7.28 -8.10
N ALA A 540 -22.45 7.27 -9.13
CA ALA A 540 -22.79 6.69 -10.42
C ALA A 540 -23.12 5.18 -10.36
N VAL A 541 -22.44 4.43 -9.48
CA VAL A 541 -22.77 3.01 -9.24
C VAL A 541 -24.05 2.88 -8.39
N GLY A 542 -24.15 3.65 -7.29
CA GLY A 542 -25.31 3.60 -6.39
C GLY A 542 -26.64 4.02 -7.02
N GLU A 543 -26.61 4.90 -8.02
CA GLU A 543 -27.78 5.37 -8.79
C GLU A 543 -28.08 4.49 -10.03
N ASN A 544 -27.33 3.39 -10.26
CA ASN A 544 -27.40 2.55 -11.46
C ASN A 544 -27.23 3.36 -12.78
N TYR A 545 -26.39 4.41 -12.73
CA TYR A 545 -25.97 5.18 -13.90
C TYR A 545 -24.87 4.45 -14.68
N ALA A 546 -24.05 3.66 -13.98
CA ALA A 546 -23.02 2.81 -14.53
C ALA A 546 -22.75 1.60 -13.63
N ASP A 547 -22.24 0.51 -14.21
CA ASP A 547 -21.85 -0.69 -13.47
C ASP A 547 -20.38 -0.58 -12.97
N LEU A 548 -19.51 0.02 -13.78
CA LEU A 548 -18.08 0.26 -13.47
C LEU A 548 -17.69 1.72 -13.78
N VAL A 549 -16.69 2.24 -13.06
CA VAL A 549 -16.17 3.61 -13.22
C VAL A 549 -14.69 3.59 -13.58
N VAL A 550 -14.36 4.27 -14.68
CA VAL A 550 -13.07 4.16 -15.36
C VAL A 550 -12.19 5.38 -15.08
N TYR A 551 -11.07 5.14 -14.40
CA TYR A 551 -10.18 6.18 -13.88
C TYR A 551 -8.87 6.27 -14.65
N GLY A 552 -8.57 7.46 -15.18
CA GLY A 552 -7.33 7.71 -15.94
C GLY A 552 -6.26 8.42 -15.10
N ARG A 553 -6.34 9.75 -15.08
CA ARG A 553 -5.36 10.65 -14.43
C ARG A 553 -5.02 10.30 -12.97
N LEU A 554 -5.95 9.72 -12.22
CA LEU A 554 -5.70 9.31 -10.83
C LEU A 554 -4.78 8.09 -10.77
N PHE A 555 -5.05 7.03 -11.55
CA PHE A 555 -4.21 5.83 -11.63
C PHE A 555 -2.80 6.09 -12.16
N LEU A 556 -2.59 7.13 -12.99
CA LEU A 556 -1.24 7.50 -13.42
C LEU A 556 -0.33 7.81 -12.23
N ALA A 557 -0.86 8.47 -11.18
CA ALA A 557 -0.11 8.85 -9.98
C ALA A 557 -0.35 7.96 -8.74
N ASN A 558 -1.42 7.16 -8.75
CA ASN A 558 -1.83 6.31 -7.63
C ASN A 558 -1.94 4.89 -8.17
N PRO A 559 -0.86 4.09 -8.17
CA PRO A 559 -0.92 2.70 -8.61
C PRO A 559 -1.93 1.89 -7.77
N ASP A 560 -1.94 2.16 -6.47
CA ASP A 560 -2.81 1.63 -5.43
C ASP A 560 -4.17 2.35 -5.29
N LEU A 561 -4.69 2.97 -6.37
CA LEU A 561 -5.92 3.79 -6.33
C LEU A 561 -7.12 3.11 -5.64
N PRO A 562 -7.44 1.81 -5.88
CA PRO A 562 -8.55 1.14 -5.19
C PRO A 562 -8.39 1.16 -3.67
N ARG A 563 -7.19 0.84 -3.18
CA ARG A 563 -6.88 0.81 -1.75
C ARG A 563 -6.93 2.21 -1.13
N ARG A 564 -6.58 3.26 -1.88
CA ARG A 564 -6.73 4.65 -1.40
C ARG A 564 -8.19 5.08 -1.30
N PHE A 565 -9.03 4.69 -2.25
CA PHE A 565 -10.46 4.99 -2.19
C PHE A 565 -11.15 4.28 -1.02
N GLU A 566 -10.87 2.99 -0.83
CA GLU A 566 -11.33 2.16 0.29
C GLU A 566 -10.95 2.77 1.64
N LEU A 567 -9.67 3.13 1.82
CA LEU A 567 -9.16 3.67 3.09
C LEU A 567 -9.41 5.17 3.30
N ASN A 568 -10.01 5.87 2.34
CA ASN A 568 -10.06 7.34 2.31
C ASN A 568 -8.67 8.02 2.45
N ALA A 569 -7.65 7.41 1.85
CA ALA A 569 -6.26 7.87 1.94
C ALA A 569 -5.96 9.03 0.95
N PRO A 570 -5.01 9.93 1.27
CA PRO A 570 -4.60 11.00 0.36
C PRO A 570 -4.10 10.50 -1.00
N LEU A 571 -4.53 11.17 -2.07
CA LEU A 571 -4.12 10.88 -3.44
C LEU A 571 -2.87 11.67 -3.84
N ASN A 572 -1.94 10.98 -4.48
CA ASN A 572 -0.80 11.58 -5.18
C ASN A 572 -1.32 12.48 -6.33
N LYS A 573 -0.66 13.64 -6.51
CA LYS A 573 -0.96 14.56 -7.61
C LYS A 573 -0.30 14.06 -8.90
N TYR A 574 -1.07 14.02 -9.99
CA TYR A 574 -0.56 13.65 -11.31
C TYR A 574 0.20 14.79 -11.97
N ASN A 575 1.36 14.49 -12.56
CA ASN A 575 2.11 15.45 -13.38
C ASN A 575 1.77 15.24 -14.86
N ARG A 576 1.10 16.21 -15.50
CA ARG A 576 0.77 16.12 -16.94
C ARG A 576 2.01 16.08 -17.85
N SER A 577 3.16 16.64 -17.43
CA SER A 577 4.36 16.72 -18.29
C SER A 577 5.05 15.37 -18.51
N THR A 578 4.73 14.34 -17.73
CA THR A 578 5.31 12.99 -17.85
C THR A 578 4.34 11.94 -18.41
N PHE A 579 3.12 12.35 -18.77
CA PHE A 579 2.11 11.47 -19.35
C PHE A 579 2.65 10.83 -20.64
N TYR A 580 3.03 11.66 -21.60
CA TYR A 580 3.53 11.30 -22.92
C TYR A 580 5.02 11.65 -23.00
N LEU A 581 5.91 10.65 -23.08
CA LEU A 581 7.37 10.86 -23.18
C LEU A 581 8.04 9.71 -23.93
N SER A 582 8.55 10.01 -25.13
CA SER A 582 9.43 9.15 -25.93
C SER A 582 10.85 9.13 -25.34
N ASP A 583 11.08 8.32 -24.29
CA ASP A 583 12.31 8.37 -23.48
C ASP A 583 12.99 6.98 -23.39
N PRO A 584 14.00 6.65 -24.22
CA PRO A 584 14.50 5.29 -24.45
C PRO A 584 15.15 4.69 -23.21
N VAL A 585 14.45 3.75 -22.56
CA VAL A 585 14.85 3.16 -21.28
C VAL A 585 15.96 2.12 -21.44
N ILE A 586 17.20 2.52 -21.13
CA ILE A 586 18.29 1.60 -20.80
C ILE A 586 18.37 1.48 -19.27
N GLY A 587 18.12 0.28 -18.75
CA GLY A 587 18.28 -0.06 -17.33
C GLY A 587 17.02 0.08 -16.45
N PRO A 588 16.89 -0.72 -15.37
CA PRO A 588 15.64 -0.87 -14.61
C PRO A 588 15.34 0.25 -13.59
N SER A 589 16.15 1.30 -13.49
CA SER A 589 16.14 2.24 -12.35
C SER A 589 15.49 3.61 -12.60
N HIS A 590 15.20 3.99 -13.85
CA HIS A 590 14.93 5.40 -14.21
C HIS A 590 13.55 5.71 -14.81
N CYS A 591 12.58 4.81 -14.71
CA CYS A 591 11.21 5.10 -15.15
C CYS A 591 10.47 6.07 -14.20
N GLN A 592 10.55 7.38 -14.47
CA GLN A 592 9.78 8.42 -13.74
C GLN A 592 8.25 8.19 -13.76
N GLY A 593 7.73 7.34 -14.65
CA GLY A 593 6.32 6.92 -14.69
C GLY A 593 5.95 5.77 -13.74
N THR A 594 6.94 5.05 -13.20
CA THR A 594 6.77 3.97 -12.20
C THR A 594 7.29 4.35 -10.81
N ASN A 595 7.99 5.48 -10.67
CA ASN A 595 8.48 6.01 -9.38
C ASN A 595 7.37 6.58 -8.47
N TYR A 596 6.14 6.08 -8.60
CA TYR A 596 5.05 6.36 -7.66
C TYR A 596 5.09 5.34 -6.53
N ILE A 597 5.57 5.81 -5.38
CA ILE A 597 5.83 5.04 -4.15
C ILE A 597 4.55 4.33 -3.67
N GLU A 598 4.51 3.00 -3.79
CA GLU A 598 3.76 2.13 -2.87
C GLU A 598 4.33 2.29 -1.46
N LEU A 599 3.52 2.12 -0.42
CA LEU A 599 3.79 2.62 0.95
C LEU A 599 5.02 2.07 1.71
N ASN A 600 5.94 1.28 1.11
CA ASN A 600 7.04 0.58 1.81
C ASN A 600 8.39 0.54 1.02
N GLY A 601 9.53 1.01 1.60
CA GLY A 601 10.90 0.60 1.20
C GLY A 601 12.11 1.57 1.41
N CYS A 602 13.29 1.01 1.78
CA CYS A 602 14.69 1.56 1.68
C CYS A 602 15.25 2.61 2.70
N PHE A 603 16.58 2.89 2.86
CA PHE A 603 17.80 2.00 3.03
C PHE A 603 19.14 2.78 3.38
N ASN A 604 19.70 2.76 4.62
CA ASN A 604 21.09 3.15 5.02
C ASN A 604 21.60 2.68 6.42
N SER A 605 22.93 2.63 6.60
CA SER A 605 23.69 2.37 7.86
C SER A 605 24.82 3.40 8.10
N LYS A 606 25.44 3.49 9.30
CA LYS A 606 26.36 4.62 9.67
C LYS A 606 27.76 4.34 10.26
N ASP A 607 28.10 3.15 10.77
CA ASP A 607 29.23 3.00 11.74
C ASP A 607 30.65 2.75 11.15
N CYS A 608 30.98 3.16 9.92
CA CYS A 608 32.18 2.66 9.20
C CYS A 608 33.29 3.69 8.82
N GLU A 609 33.19 4.97 9.21
CA GLU A 609 33.82 6.06 8.42
C GLU A 609 35.32 6.33 8.63
N ASN A 610 35.96 5.92 9.74
CA ASN A 610 37.29 6.47 10.15
C ASN A 610 38.53 5.54 10.01
N PHE A 611 38.39 4.34 9.44
CA PHE A 611 39.50 3.44 9.13
C PHE A 611 39.25 2.69 7.81
N GLN A 612 40.32 2.22 7.16
CA GLN A 612 40.17 1.23 6.10
C GLN A 612 39.62 -0.09 6.68
N PRO A 613 38.83 -0.90 5.95
CA PRO A 613 38.16 -2.09 6.50
C PRO A 613 39.08 -3.16 7.12
N ASN A 614 40.39 -3.08 6.88
CA ASN A 614 41.43 -3.94 7.43
C ASN A 614 42.16 -3.33 8.66
N GLY A 615 41.69 -2.21 9.19
CA GLY A 615 42.30 -1.50 10.32
C GLY A 615 43.60 -0.76 10.00
N GLN A 616 44.02 -0.67 8.74
CA GLN A 616 45.20 0.11 8.37
C GLN A 616 44.92 1.62 8.40
N ALA A 617 45.97 2.39 8.72
CA ALA A 617 45.98 3.83 8.49
C ALA A 617 45.71 4.15 7.00
N PRO A 618 44.96 5.22 6.67
CA PRO A 618 44.69 5.62 5.29
C PRO A 618 45.98 5.82 4.49
N ILE A 619 45.99 5.42 3.21
CA ILE A 619 47.15 5.62 2.33
C ILE A 619 47.15 7.03 1.72
N SER A 620 48.35 7.61 1.58
CA SER A 620 48.60 8.92 0.96
C SER A 620 49.98 8.94 0.27
N SER A 621 50.26 9.96 -0.54
CA SER A 621 51.64 10.21 -1.02
C SER A 621 52.60 10.59 0.12
N THR A 622 52.06 11.08 1.25
CA THR A 622 52.79 11.50 2.45
C THR A 622 52.31 10.79 3.72
N ASP A 623 53.01 11.01 4.83
CA ASP A 623 52.65 10.58 6.20
C ASP A 623 52.28 11.78 7.11
N LYS A 624 52.17 12.99 6.54
CA LYS A 624 51.73 14.21 7.22
C LYS A 624 50.19 14.27 7.32
N PRO A 625 49.62 14.69 8.48
CA PRO A 625 48.18 14.95 8.60
C PRO A 625 47.77 16.26 7.92
N VAL A 626 46.51 16.32 7.46
CA VAL A 626 45.86 17.54 6.94
C VAL A 626 45.62 18.54 8.08
N LYS A 627 45.77 19.85 7.83
CA LYS A 627 45.55 20.87 8.87
C LYS A 627 44.06 21.09 9.17
N PRO A 628 43.69 21.45 10.42
CA PRO A 628 42.30 21.80 10.75
C PRO A 628 41.78 23.02 9.97
N GLN A 629 40.85 22.82 9.03
CA GLN A 629 40.08 23.88 8.37
C GLN A 629 38.64 23.95 8.93
N PRO A 630 38.07 25.14 9.21
CA PRO A 630 36.72 25.27 9.77
C PRO A 630 35.66 24.71 8.82
N SER A 631 35.01 23.59 9.19
CA SER A 631 34.13 22.87 8.29
C SER A 631 32.72 23.52 8.20
N ALA A 632 32.26 23.80 6.99
CA ALA A 632 30.94 24.39 6.74
C ALA A 632 29.77 23.41 6.98
N ASN A 633 30.06 22.17 7.38
CA ASN A 633 29.11 21.07 7.51
C ASN A 633 29.05 20.47 8.94
N GLY A 634 29.80 21.01 9.91
CA GLY A 634 29.79 20.53 11.30
C GLY A 634 30.53 19.20 11.54
N ILE A 635 31.33 18.73 10.59
CA ILE A 635 32.22 17.57 10.75
C ILE A 635 33.47 18.03 11.51
N ASP A 636 33.77 17.37 12.63
CA ASP A 636 34.97 17.65 13.42
C ASP A 636 36.19 16.91 12.84
N ILE A 637 37.03 17.66 12.16
CA ILE A 637 38.26 17.19 11.49
C ILE A 637 39.32 16.63 12.45
N ASN A 638 39.19 16.84 13.77
CA ASN A 638 40.08 16.24 14.76
C ASN A 638 39.89 14.72 14.89
N GLN A 639 38.91 14.13 14.18
CA GLN A 639 38.59 12.70 14.20
C GLN A 639 39.30 11.88 13.09
N TYR A 640 40.03 12.51 12.17
CA TYR A 640 40.71 11.79 11.10
C TYR A 640 42.01 11.11 11.57
N SER A 641 42.10 9.80 11.35
CA SER A 641 43.31 9.00 11.54
C SER A 641 44.46 9.54 10.67
N PRO A 642 45.68 9.79 11.21
CA PRO A 642 46.83 10.20 10.42
C PRO A 642 47.13 9.21 9.29
N PRO A 643 47.46 9.68 8.07
CA PRO A 643 47.73 8.79 6.95
C PRO A 643 49.10 8.13 7.10
N ARG A 644 49.27 7.00 6.42
CA ARG A 644 50.58 6.42 6.11
C ARG A 644 50.95 6.71 4.67
N ARG A 645 52.25 6.88 4.42
CA ARG A 645 52.80 6.87 3.08
C ARG A 645 52.49 5.52 2.39
N LEU A 646 51.94 5.56 1.19
CA LEU A 646 51.82 4.41 0.30
C LEU A 646 53.22 3.97 -0.11
N ARG A 647 53.59 2.69 0.05
CA ARG A 647 54.94 2.25 -0.35
C ARG A 647 55.02 1.99 -1.85
N THR A 648 56.21 2.12 -2.42
CA THR A 648 56.45 1.89 -3.85
C THR A 648 56.07 0.46 -4.28
N ASP A 649 56.29 -0.55 -3.42
CA ASP A 649 55.88 -1.93 -3.66
C ASP A 649 54.35 -2.14 -3.65
N GLU A 650 53.57 -1.20 -3.12
CA GLU A 650 52.11 -1.26 -3.10
C GLU A 650 51.47 -0.59 -4.33
N ILE A 651 52.16 0.31 -5.02
CA ILE A 651 51.58 1.12 -6.10
C ILE A 651 51.03 0.26 -7.26
N PRO A 652 51.75 -0.75 -7.80
CA PRO A 652 51.21 -1.61 -8.86
C PRO A 652 49.95 -2.37 -8.45
N ARG A 653 49.79 -2.68 -7.15
CA ARG A 653 48.55 -3.26 -6.63
C ARG A 653 47.41 -2.23 -6.64
N ILE A 654 47.64 -1.00 -6.17
CA ILE A 654 46.60 0.04 -6.18
C ILE A 654 46.16 0.35 -7.62
N VAL A 655 47.09 0.39 -8.58
CA VAL A 655 46.79 0.50 -10.02
C VAL A 655 45.87 -0.64 -10.49
N ASN A 656 46.16 -1.89 -10.10
CA ASN A 656 45.29 -3.03 -10.38
C ASN A 656 43.92 -2.97 -9.66
N ASP A 657 43.85 -2.41 -8.46
CA ASP A 657 42.60 -2.27 -7.71
C ASP A 657 41.66 -1.27 -8.42
N PHE A 658 42.19 -0.19 -9.02
CA PHE A 658 41.43 0.68 -9.94
C PHE A 658 40.98 -0.04 -11.22
N ARG A 659 41.86 -0.85 -11.85
CA ARG A 659 41.53 -1.66 -13.03
C ARG A 659 40.36 -2.61 -12.77
N LEU A 660 40.38 -3.33 -11.64
CA LEU A 660 39.31 -4.24 -11.24
C LEU A 660 38.01 -3.50 -10.93
N ALA A 661 38.07 -2.33 -10.27
CA ALA A 661 36.88 -1.51 -10.04
C ALA A 661 36.23 -1.04 -11.35
N ALA A 662 37.03 -0.63 -12.33
CA ALA A 662 36.54 -0.25 -13.66
C ALA A 662 35.88 -1.44 -14.37
N LYS A 663 36.54 -2.60 -14.41
CA LYS A 663 35.96 -3.83 -14.97
C LYS A 663 34.59 -4.15 -14.35
N ASN A 664 34.54 -4.23 -13.03
CA ASN A 664 33.32 -4.63 -12.30
C ASN A 664 32.15 -3.66 -12.55
N ALA A 665 32.43 -2.37 -12.76
CA ALA A 665 31.42 -1.38 -13.11
C ALA A 665 30.90 -1.55 -14.55
N ILE A 666 31.76 -1.86 -15.53
CA ILE A 666 31.30 -2.20 -16.89
C ILE A 666 30.49 -3.52 -16.89
N GLU A 667 30.91 -4.53 -16.13
CA GLU A 667 30.13 -5.79 -15.96
C GLU A 667 28.79 -5.55 -15.22
N ALA A 668 28.68 -4.51 -14.40
CA ALA A 668 27.43 -4.05 -13.80
C ALA A 668 26.56 -3.16 -14.72
N GLY A 669 27.01 -2.90 -15.96
CA GLY A 669 26.24 -2.16 -16.97
C GLY A 669 26.46 -0.65 -17.03
N PHE A 670 27.58 -0.12 -16.52
CA PHE A 670 27.97 1.28 -16.72
C PHE A 670 28.63 1.47 -18.10
N ASP A 671 28.35 2.60 -18.77
CA ASP A 671 28.88 2.88 -20.11
C ASP A 671 30.38 3.28 -20.13
N GLY A 672 30.86 3.89 -19.03
CA GLY A 672 32.23 4.38 -18.91
C GLY A 672 32.59 4.84 -17.49
N ILE A 673 33.87 5.13 -17.26
CA ILE A 673 34.46 5.32 -15.92
C ILE A 673 35.25 6.63 -15.84
N GLU A 674 34.93 7.47 -14.85
CA GLU A 674 35.73 8.66 -14.50
C GLU A 674 36.74 8.32 -13.40
N ILE A 675 38.04 8.41 -13.72
CA ILE A 675 39.13 8.29 -12.75
C ILE A 675 39.22 9.62 -11.97
N HIS A 676 38.95 9.60 -10.66
CA HIS A 676 38.93 10.82 -9.85
C HIS A 676 40.34 11.23 -9.35
N GLY A 677 41.07 11.96 -10.20
CA GLY A 677 42.41 12.51 -9.93
C GLY A 677 42.47 13.95 -9.39
N GLY A 678 41.43 14.41 -8.67
CA GLY A 678 41.36 15.78 -8.13
C GLY A 678 41.01 15.89 -6.64
N HIS A 679 40.73 17.11 -6.20
CA HIS A 679 40.24 17.54 -4.88
C HIS A 679 41.02 17.03 -3.65
N GLY A 680 42.33 16.80 -3.77
CA GLY A 680 43.16 16.29 -2.67
C GLY A 680 42.92 14.82 -2.32
N PHE A 681 42.25 14.04 -3.18
CA PHE A 681 42.20 12.57 -3.07
C PHE A 681 43.50 11.93 -3.59
N LEU A 682 43.71 10.64 -3.31
CA LEU A 682 45.00 9.94 -3.44
C LEU A 682 45.81 10.26 -4.70
N ILE A 683 45.19 10.26 -5.89
CA ILE A 683 45.90 10.56 -7.16
C ILE A 683 46.37 12.03 -7.20
N ASP A 684 45.52 12.99 -6.81
CA ASP A 684 45.86 14.43 -6.75
C ASP A 684 46.98 14.71 -5.73
N GLN A 685 47.04 13.91 -4.65
CA GLN A 685 48.12 13.95 -3.66
C GLN A 685 49.47 13.48 -4.21
N PHE A 686 49.50 12.62 -5.24
CA PHE A 686 50.73 12.28 -5.95
C PHE A 686 51.08 13.33 -7.00
N LEU A 687 50.08 13.91 -7.68
CA LEU A 687 50.31 14.92 -8.72
C LEU A 687 51.05 16.17 -8.21
N LYS A 688 50.87 16.57 -6.94
CA LYS A 688 51.20 17.93 -6.46
C LYS A 688 52.30 18.00 -5.40
N ASP A 689 53.23 18.94 -5.53
CA ASP A 689 54.47 18.99 -4.72
C ASP A 689 54.34 19.54 -3.29
N GLN A 690 53.28 20.27 -2.92
CA GLN A 690 53.13 20.73 -1.53
C GLN A 690 52.72 19.59 -0.57
N VAL A 691 52.23 18.48 -1.12
CA VAL A 691 51.87 17.24 -0.39
C VAL A 691 52.77 16.06 -0.79
N ASN A 692 53.10 15.88 -2.08
CA ASN A 692 54.01 14.82 -2.52
C ASN A 692 55.47 15.12 -2.20
N ASP A 693 55.85 14.88 -0.94
CA ASP A 693 57.22 14.97 -0.44
C ASP A 693 58.03 13.66 -0.58
N ARG A 694 57.67 12.81 -1.56
CA ARG A 694 58.44 11.60 -1.91
C ARG A 694 59.72 11.97 -2.68
N THR A 695 60.75 11.13 -2.53
CA THR A 695 62.04 11.23 -3.22
C THR A 695 62.31 10.08 -4.20
N ASP A 696 61.32 9.21 -4.41
CA ASP A 696 61.39 8.06 -5.33
C ASP A 696 60.85 8.37 -6.73
N GLU A 697 60.70 7.34 -7.57
CA GLU A 697 60.21 7.44 -8.95
C GLU A 697 58.76 7.91 -9.09
N TYR A 698 58.03 8.07 -7.97
CA TYR A 698 56.71 8.68 -7.89
C TYR A 698 56.72 10.06 -7.19
N GLY A 699 57.90 10.67 -7.03
CA GLY A 699 58.11 11.93 -6.31
C GLY A 699 59.10 12.91 -6.94
N GLY A 700 59.11 14.13 -6.40
CA GLY A 700 60.04 15.20 -6.79
C GLY A 700 59.76 15.79 -8.17
N THR A 701 60.33 15.19 -9.22
CA THR A 701 60.20 15.70 -10.60
C THR A 701 58.76 15.62 -11.09
N LEU A 702 58.36 16.53 -11.97
CA LEU A 702 56.98 16.58 -12.48
C LEU A 702 56.56 15.27 -13.17
N GLU A 703 57.46 14.68 -13.96
CA GLU A 703 57.28 13.38 -14.61
C GLU A 703 57.01 12.26 -13.60
N ASN A 704 57.84 12.15 -12.55
CA ASN A 704 57.64 11.18 -11.48
C ASN A 704 56.33 11.41 -10.71
N ARG A 705 56.00 12.67 -10.38
CA ARG A 705 54.73 13.01 -9.70
C ARG A 705 53.49 12.62 -10.53
N CYS A 706 53.59 12.72 -11.86
CA CYS A 706 52.51 12.34 -12.76
C CYS A 706 52.42 10.82 -13.00
N ARG A 707 53.51 10.07 -12.82
CA ARG A 707 53.62 8.62 -13.12
C ARG A 707 52.43 7.81 -12.62
N PHE A 708 52.08 7.90 -11.34
CA PHE A 708 51.00 7.11 -10.75
C PHE A 708 49.63 7.37 -11.41
N ALA A 709 49.32 8.63 -11.74
CA ALA A 709 48.06 8.97 -12.42
C ALA A 709 48.01 8.37 -13.84
N LEU A 710 49.13 8.38 -14.56
CA LEU A 710 49.24 7.85 -15.91
C LEU A 710 49.21 6.31 -15.93
N GLU A 711 49.81 5.64 -14.95
CA GLU A 711 49.74 4.18 -14.76
C GLU A 711 48.30 3.70 -14.44
N VAL A 712 47.54 4.45 -13.62
CA VAL A 712 46.10 4.16 -13.39
C VAL A 712 45.29 4.34 -14.67
N VAL A 713 45.54 5.40 -15.45
CA VAL A 713 44.86 5.63 -16.73
C VAL A 713 45.17 4.52 -17.73
N GLU A 714 46.44 4.13 -17.88
CA GLU A 714 46.85 3.05 -18.79
C GLU A 714 46.22 1.71 -18.39
N ALA A 715 46.26 1.34 -17.11
CA ALA A 715 45.69 0.08 -16.64
C ALA A 715 44.18 0.00 -16.83
N VAL A 716 43.44 1.09 -16.59
CA VAL A 716 41.98 1.14 -16.80
C VAL A 716 41.64 1.15 -18.30
N ALA A 717 42.32 1.96 -19.11
CA ALA A 717 42.09 2.03 -20.56
C ALA A 717 42.35 0.71 -21.28
N ASN A 718 43.38 -0.04 -20.86
CA ASN A 718 43.69 -1.37 -21.40
C ASN A 718 42.67 -2.45 -21.00
N GLU A 719 41.89 -2.25 -19.94
CA GLU A 719 40.88 -3.22 -19.47
C GLU A 719 39.51 -3.00 -20.12
N ILE A 720 39.06 -1.75 -20.23
CA ILE A 720 37.68 -1.41 -20.64
C ILE A 720 37.56 -0.65 -21.96
N GLY A 721 38.68 -0.32 -22.60
CA GLY A 721 38.73 0.52 -23.80
C GLY A 721 38.91 2.01 -23.46
N PRO A 722 39.84 2.74 -24.09
CA PRO A 722 40.11 4.15 -23.80
C PRO A 722 38.92 5.06 -24.14
N ASP A 723 38.11 4.66 -25.12
CA ASP A 723 36.84 5.29 -25.52
C ASP A 723 35.79 5.31 -24.39
N ARG A 724 36.02 4.60 -23.29
CA ARG A 724 35.16 4.55 -22.09
C ARG A 724 35.79 5.18 -20.85
N VAL A 725 36.97 5.79 -20.97
CA VAL A 725 37.72 6.34 -19.83
C VAL A 725 37.70 7.87 -19.85
N GLY A 726 37.29 8.47 -18.74
CA GLY A 726 37.57 9.86 -18.43
C GLY A 726 38.54 9.98 -17.25
N ILE A 727 39.24 11.11 -17.14
CA ILE A 727 39.96 11.48 -15.90
C ILE A 727 39.57 12.87 -15.44
N ARG A 728 39.34 13.01 -14.13
CA ARG A 728 39.07 14.29 -13.48
C ARG A 728 40.33 14.82 -12.79
N LEU A 729 40.66 16.09 -13.00
CA LEU A 729 41.86 16.74 -12.46
C LEU A 729 41.54 18.11 -11.85
N SER A 730 42.31 18.56 -10.86
CA SER A 730 42.14 19.90 -10.27
C SER A 730 43.48 20.57 -9.94
N PRO A 731 44.33 20.84 -10.96
CA PRO A 731 45.73 21.24 -10.75
C PRO A 731 45.89 22.51 -9.90
N TYR A 732 45.02 23.50 -10.07
CA TYR A 732 45.08 24.80 -9.37
C TYR A 732 44.37 24.85 -8.00
N ALA A 733 43.70 23.78 -7.57
CA ALA A 733 42.94 23.77 -6.31
C ALA A 733 43.74 23.11 -5.17
N ASP A 734 43.67 23.67 -3.95
CA ASP A 734 44.43 23.26 -2.77
C ASP A 734 43.56 22.67 -1.64
N TYR A 735 42.46 22.02 -2.01
CA TYR A 735 41.59 21.27 -1.08
C TYR A 735 42.42 20.29 -0.22
N ALA A 736 42.11 20.23 1.08
CA ALA A 736 42.86 19.44 2.07
C ALA A 736 44.37 19.77 2.10
N ASP A 737 44.72 21.05 1.90
CA ASP A 737 46.09 21.57 1.76
C ASP A 737 46.87 21.04 0.55
N CYS A 738 46.20 20.38 -0.40
CA CYS A 738 46.81 19.69 -1.54
C CYS A 738 47.04 20.62 -2.74
N GLY A 739 47.90 21.63 -2.57
CA GLY A 739 48.33 22.57 -3.63
C GLY A 739 49.63 22.18 -4.34
N ASP A 740 49.97 22.86 -5.44
CA ASP A 740 51.23 22.70 -6.20
C ASP A 740 51.98 24.03 -6.31
N SER A 741 53.29 24.01 -6.51
CA SER A 741 54.14 25.21 -6.68
C SER A 741 54.09 25.80 -8.09
N ASN A 742 53.74 25.01 -9.11
CA ASN A 742 53.53 25.45 -10.49
C ASN A 742 52.37 24.65 -11.14
N PRO A 743 51.11 24.95 -10.76
CA PRO A 743 49.94 24.19 -11.22
C PRO A 743 49.71 24.30 -12.73
N GLU A 744 50.17 25.36 -13.39
CA GLU A 744 50.09 25.49 -14.86
C GLU A 744 51.00 24.48 -15.57
N LYS A 745 52.26 24.35 -15.13
CA LYS A 745 53.17 23.35 -15.70
C LYS A 745 52.66 21.93 -15.47
N LEU A 746 52.04 21.67 -14.31
CA LEU A 746 51.39 20.41 -14.00
C LEU A 746 50.18 20.14 -14.92
N ALA A 747 49.30 21.13 -15.10
CA ALA A 747 48.14 21.03 -15.98
C ALA A 747 48.54 20.72 -17.43
N LEU A 748 49.51 21.48 -17.97
CA LEU A 748 50.05 21.29 -19.32
C LEU A 748 50.65 19.89 -19.51
N TYR A 749 51.54 19.46 -18.61
CA TYR A 749 52.20 18.16 -18.71
C TYR A 749 51.21 16.98 -18.65
N MET A 750 50.18 17.07 -17.80
CA MET A 750 49.13 16.05 -17.73
C MET A 750 48.30 16.03 -19.03
N ALA A 751 47.88 17.18 -19.56
CA ALA A 751 47.15 17.24 -20.82
C ALA A 751 47.95 16.65 -22.01
N GLU A 752 49.23 17.02 -22.13
CA GLU A 752 50.13 16.46 -23.15
C GLU A 752 50.35 14.96 -22.99
N SER A 753 50.46 14.46 -21.76
CA SER A 753 50.70 13.04 -21.47
C SER A 753 49.46 12.18 -21.69
N LEU A 754 48.26 12.65 -21.31
CA LEU A 754 47.00 11.91 -21.46
C LEU A 754 46.62 11.68 -22.94
N ASN A 755 47.06 12.56 -23.85
CA ASN A 755 46.90 12.38 -25.30
C ASN A 755 47.48 11.05 -25.82
N LYS A 756 48.43 10.42 -25.11
CA LYS A 756 49.03 9.14 -25.50
C LYS A 756 48.05 7.96 -25.39
N TYR A 757 47.09 8.05 -24.47
CA TYR A 757 46.15 6.96 -24.17
C TYR A 757 44.81 7.10 -24.90
N ASN A 758 44.59 8.18 -25.66
CA ASN A 758 43.39 8.44 -26.46
C ASN A 758 42.07 8.30 -25.65
N ILE A 759 42.10 8.71 -24.38
CA ILE A 759 40.95 8.62 -23.47
C ILE A 759 39.82 9.57 -23.88
N LEU A 760 38.57 9.16 -23.64
CA LEU A 760 37.35 9.87 -24.06
C LEU A 760 37.35 11.35 -23.66
N TYR A 761 37.65 11.66 -22.39
CA TYR A 761 37.63 13.04 -21.90
C TYR A 761 38.61 13.35 -20.75
N CYS A 762 38.95 14.63 -20.61
CA CYS A 762 39.65 15.21 -19.47
C CYS A 762 38.75 16.26 -18.79
N HIS A 763 38.42 16.05 -17.52
CA HIS A 763 37.51 16.88 -16.73
C HIS A 763 38.31 17.71 -15.71
N ALA A 764 38.62 18.95 -16.04
CA ALA A 764 39.36 19.85 -15.18
C ALA A 764 38.43 20.63 -14.21
N VAL A 765 38.95 21.01 -13.04
CA VAL A 765 38.22 21.80 -12.04
C VAL A 765 38.95 23.11 -11.75
N GLU A 766 38.30 24.22 -12.09
CA GLU A 766 38.73 25.59 -11.83
C GLU A 766 38.46 25.99 -10.36
N PRO A 767 39.47 26.47 -9.60
CA PRO A 767 39.29 26.88 -8.22
C PRO A 767 38.50 28.20 -8.13
N ARG A 768 37.72 28.36 -7.06
CA ARG A 768 37.07 29.64 -6.69
C ARG A 768 37.55 30.24 -5.37
N MET A 769 38.36 29.50 -4.63
CA MET A 769 38.96 29.91 -3.37
C MET A 769 40.27 29.15 -3.20
N ILE A 770 41.25 29.79 -2.55
CA ILE A 770 42.47 29.15 -2.04
C ILE A 770 42.30 28.83 -0.54
N LYS A 771 41.50 29.62 0.18
CA LYS A 771 41.11 29.33 1.58
C LYS A 771 39.63 29.61 1.81
N VAL A 772 39.06 28.97 2.83
CA VAL A 772 37.66 29.16 3.24
C VAL A 772 37.41 30.64 3.59
N GLY A 773 36.81 31.37 2.64
CA GLY A 773 36.47 32.80 2.77
C GLY A 773 37.16 33.72 1.76
N GLU A 774 38.28 33.31 1.16
CA GLU A 774 39.05 34.14 0.21
C GLU A 774 38.78 33.71 -1.23
N LYS A 775 38.02 34.55 -1.96
CA LYS A 775 37.92 34.48 -3.42
C LYS A 775 39.24 34.95 -4.05
N LEU A 776 39.76 34.17 -4.98
CA LEU A 776 40.68 34.66 -6.01
C LEU A 776 40.03 34.39 -7.37
N GLU A 777 39.87 35.42 -8.18
CA GLU A 777 39.44 35.25 -9.58
C GLU A 777 40.71 35.14 -10.43
N THR A 778 40.94 33.95 -10.99
CA THR A 778 41.98 33.67 -12.00
C THR A 778 41.31 33.15 -13.27
N PRO A 779 40.61 34.02 -14.03
CA PRO A 779 39.88 33.58 -15.22
C PRO A 779 40.83 32.96 -16.25
N HIS A 780 40.33 31.97 -16.99
CA HIS A 780 41.05 31.26 -18.04
C HIS A 780 42.26 30.42 -17.57
N SER A 781 42.33 30.10 -16.27
CA SER A 781 43.41 29.28 -15.68
C SER A 781 43.65 27.95 -16.41
N LEU A 782 42.60 27.33 -16.95
CA LEU A 782 42.67 26.03 -17.64
C LEU A 782 42.93 26.13 -19.15
N LEU A 783 43.16 27.33 -19.72
CA LEU A 783 43.17 27.53 -21.18
C LEU A 783 44.37 26.83 -21.84
N SER A 784 45.56 26.91 -21.22
CA SER A 784 46.74 26.17 -21.68
C SER A 784 46.52 24.65 -21.63
N MET A 785 45.79 24.15 -20.63
CA MET A 785 45.39 22.75 -20.52
C MET A 785 44.38 22.35 -21.62
N ARG A 786 43.36 23.18 -21.88
CA ARG A 786 42.38 22.98 -22.96
C ARG A 786 43.05 22.92 -24.33
N MET A 787 44.01 23.81 -24.60
CA MET A 787 44.73 23.85 -25.88
C MET A 787 45.68 22.67 -26.09
N ALA A 788 46.17 22.04 -25.00
CA ALA A 788 47.08 20.91 -25.06
C ALA A 788 46.38 19.54 -25.14
N PHE A 789 45.20 19.38 -24.56
CA PHE A 789 44.43 18.14 -24.63
C PHE A 789 43.63 18.04 -25.95
N LYS A 790 43.71 16.89 -26.62
CA LYS A 790 43.15 16.65 -27.95
C LYS A 790 41.76 15.99 -27.95
N GLY A 791 41.39 15.31 -26.86
CA GLY A 791 40.04 14.77 -26.66
C GLY A 791 39.07 15.82 -26.11
N THR A 792 37.88 15.39 -25.70
CA THR A 792 36.88 16.28 -25.11
C THR A 792 37.35 16.82 -23.75
N PHE A 793 37.36 18.14 -23.61
CA PHE A 793 37.76 18.84 -22.39
C PHE A 793 36.56 19.42 -21.65
N MET A 794 36.33 18.97 -20.42
CA MET A 794 35.18 19.34 -19.59
C MET A 794 35.65 20.23 -18.43
N VAL A 795 34.91 21.29 -18.09
CA VAL A 795 35.24 22.15 -16.94
C VAL A 795 34.17 22.14 -15.85
N ALA A 796 34.60 21.96 -14.62
CA ALA A 796 33.85 22.27 -13.41
C ALA A 796 34.53 23.39 -12.63
N GLY A 797 33.91 23.86 -11.57
CA GLY A 797 34.53 24.82 -10.63
C GLY A 797 33.50 25.78 -10.06
N GLY A 798 32.75 26.45 -10.95
CA GLY A 798 31.75 27.37 -10.44
C GLY A 798 30.70 28.02 -11.28
N TYR A 799 30.73 27.78 -12.59
CA TYR A 799 29.82 28.35 -13.57
C TYR A 799 28.36 28.36 -13.09
N ASP A 800 27.68 29.46 -13.35
CA ASP A 800 26.24 29.49 -13.59
C ASP A 800 25.99 29.23 -15.09
N ARG A 801 24.82 29.62 -15.59
CA ARG A 801 24.46 29.44 -17.00
C ARG A 801 25.27 30.36 -17.90
N GLU A 802 25.33 31.64 -17.56
CA GLU A 802 25.95 32.68 -18.35
C GLU A 802 27.47 32.49 -18.44
N ASP A 803 28.12 32.09 -17.34
CA ASP A 803 29.54 31.74 -17.33
C ASP A 803 29.84 30.45 -18.10
N GLY A 804 28.98 29.43 -18.03
CA GLY A 804 29.19 28.18 -18.75
C GLY A 804 28.94 28.28 -20.25
N ASN A 805 27.89 29.00 -20.66
CA ASN A 805 27.64 29.31 -22.08
C ASN A 805 28.82 30.05 -22.69
N ARG A 806 29.43 30.99 -21.94
CA ARG A 806 30.63 31.71 -22.37
C ARG A 806 31.84 30.78 -22.50
N ALA A 807 32.08 29.90 -21.52
CA ALA A 807 33.16 28.92 -21.57
C ALA A 807 33.12 28.00 -22.81
N VAL A 808 31.93 27.56 -23.22
CA VAL A 808 31.78 26.77 -24.47
C VAL A 808 31.90 27.66 -25.71
N GLY A 809 31.24 28.82 -25.74
CA GLY A 809 31.25 29.73 -26.88
C GLY A 809 32.64 30.32 -27.21
N GLU A 810 33.51 30.45 -26.22
CA GLU A 810 34.89 30.92 -26.36
C GLU A 810 35.90 29.78 -26.57
N ASN A 811 35.44 28.52 -26.71
CA ASN A 811 36.28 27.30 -26.80
C ASN A 811 37.26 27.14 -25.60
N TYR A 812 36.87 27.64 -24.43
CA TYR A 812 37.58 27.40 -23.17
C TYR A 812 37.35 25.98 -22.64
N ALA A 813 36.20 25.39 -22.97
CA ALA A 813 35.84 24.00 -22.73
C ALA A 813 34.88 23.49 -23.81
N ASP A 814 34.83 22.17 -24.01
CA ASP A 814 33.83 21.53 -24.87
C ASP A 814 32.52 21.28 -24.11
N LEU A 815 32.61 21.06 -22.78
CA LEU A 815 31.46 20.81 -21.89
C LEU A 815 31.67 21.48 -20.51
N VAL A 816 30.57 21.79 -19.82
CA VAL A 816 30.58 22.42 -18.48
C VAL A 816 29.77 21.58 -17.48
N VAL A 817 30.33 21.34 -16.30
CA VAL A 817 29.82 20.36 -15.31
C VAL A 817 29.28 21.01 -14.04
N TYR A 818 28.03 20.71 -13.69
CA TYR A 818 27.24 21.42 -12.67
C TYR A 818 26.79 20.53 -11.50
N GLY A 819 27.65 20.23 -10.53
CA GLY A 819 27.28 19.34 -9.40
C GLY A 819 26.16 19.88 -8.48
N ARG A 820 26.44 20.96 -7.73
CA ARG A 820 25.57 21.42 -6.63
C ARG A 820 24.20 21.94 -7.08
N LEU A 821 24.13 22.45 -8.31
CA LEU A 821 22.86 22.94 -8.87
C LEU A 821 21.95 21.78 -9.26
N PHE A 822 22.47 20.70 -9.85
CA PHE A 822 21.71 19.49 -10.17
C PHE A 822 21.08 18.84 -8.93
N LEU A 823 21.81 18.78 -7.80
CA LEU A 823 21.30 18.20 -6.55
C LEU A 823 20.05 18.89 -5.97
N ALA A 824 19.75 20.14 -6.36
CA ALA A 824 18.51 20.84 -6.00
C ALA A 824 17.59 21.14 -7.20
N ASN A 825 18.09 20.90 -8.41
CA ASN A 825 17.41 21.11 -9.69
C ASN A 825 17.75 19.92 -10.59
N PRO A 826 17.14 18.73 -10.41
CA PRO A 826 17.40 17.58 -11.29
C PRO A 826 17.07 17.87 -12.77
N ASP A 827 16.29 18.93 -13.01
CA ASP A 827 15.90 19.52 -14.29
C ASP A 827 16.81 20.68 -14.76
N LEU A 828 18.03 20.82 -14.21
CA LEU A 828 18.92 21.96 -14.45
C LEU A 828 19.13 22.35 -15.93
N PRO A 829 19.37 21.41 -16.88
CA PRO A 829 19.60 21.78 -18.28
C PRO A 829 18.38 22.48 -18.89
N ARG A 830 17.17 22.01 -18.56
CA ARG A 830 15.92 22.63 -19.01
C ARG A 830 15.65 23.97 -18.32
N ARG A 831 16.08 24.14 -17.06
CA ARG A 831 16.04 25.46 -16.40
C ARG A 831 17.00 26.44 -17.07
N PHE A 832 18.19 26.00 -17.46
CA PHE A 832 19.11 26.84 -18.23
C PHE A 832 18.53 27.18 -19.61
N GLU A 833 18.06 26.21 -20.38
CA GLU A 833 17.43 26.46 -21.68
C GLU A 833 16.33 27.54 -21.59
N LEU A 834 15.41 27.41 -20.62
CA LEU A 834 14.26 28.31 -20.42
C LEU A 834 14.55 29.57 -19.59
N ASN A 835 15.78 29.79 -19.12
CA ASN A 835 16.14 30.85 -18.16
C ASN A 835 15.26 30.85 -16.88
N ALA A 836 14.91 29.66 -16.37
CA ALA A 836 13.99 29.48 -15.26
C ALA A 836 14.68 29.62 -13.88
N PRO A 837 13.98 30.12 -12.84
CA PRO A 837 14.55 30.26 -11.50
C PRO A 837 15.08 28.93 -10.93
N LEU A 838 16.26 29.00 -10.32
CA LEU A 838 16.90 27.84 -9.68
C LEU A 838 16.53 27.72 -8.20
N ASN A 839 16.20 26.51 -7.77
CA ASN A 839 16.12 26.16 -6.35
C ASN A 839 17.49 26.30 -5.70
N LYS A 840 17.54 26.86 -4.48
CA LYS A 840 18.76 26.89 -3.66
C LYS A 840 19.01 25.50 -3.08
N TYR A 841 20.23 24.99 -3.26
CA TYR A 841 20.66 23.75 -2.63
C TYR A 841 20.95 23.94 -1.15
N ASN A 842 20.46 23.02 -0.31
CA ASN A 842 20.87 22.95 1.09
C ASN A 842 22.15 22.11 1.20
N ARG A 843 23.20 22.64 1.83
CA ARG A 843 24.46 21.90 2.05
C ARG A 843 24.35 20.89 3.19
N SER A 844 23.43 21.07 4.14
CA SER A 844 23.32 20.19 5.31
C SER A 844 22.75 18.79 5.00
N THR A 845 22.30 18.56 3.76
CA THR A 845 21.72 17.28 3.29
C THR A 845 22.59 16.58 2.25
N PHE A 846 23.77 17.10 1.92
CA PHE A 846 24.62 16.55 0.86
C PHE A 846 25.42 15.30 1.30
N TYR A 847 25.46 15.01 2.61
CA TYR A 847 26.23 13.92 3.20
C TYR A 847 25.46 13.29 4.39
N THR A 848 24.15 13.07 4.20
CA THR A 848 23.24 12.47 5.20
C THR A 848 22.69 11.15 4.69
N SER A 849 22.68 10.13 5.55
CA SER A 849 22.25 8.77 5.20
C SER A 849 20.80 8.49 5.64
N ASP A 850 19.91 8.26 4.66
CA ASP A 850 18.46 8.00 4.83
C ASP A 850 18.20 6.54 5.30
N PRO A 851 17.89 6.31 6.58
CA PRO A 851 18.12 5.03 7.30
C PRO A 851 17.38 3.80 6.76
N VAL A 852 17.94 2.59 6.93
CA VAL A 852 17.17 1.35 6.69
C VAL A 852 16.14 1.25 7.81
N ILE A 853 14.86 1.36 7.48
CA ILE A 853 13.80 0.93 8.40
C ILE A 853 13.60 -0.58 8.19
N GLY A 854 14.50 -1.37 8.79
CA GLY A 854 14.36 -2.83 8.88
C GLY A 854 13.24 -3.18 9.87
N ILE A 855 11.98 -3.10 9.41
CA ILE A 855 10.82 -3.38 10.25
C ILE A 855 10.70 -4.90 10.45
N VAL A 856 10.82 -5.33 11.71
CA VAL A 856 10.60 -6.71 12.15
C VAL A 856 9.27 -6.78 12.90
N LEU A 857 8.43 -7.78 12.61
CA LEU A 857 7.31 -8.10 13.50
C LEU A 857 7.89 -8.78 14.75
N ALA A 858 8.12 -7.99 15.80
CA ALA A 858 8.51 -8.49 17.11
C ALA A 858 7.44 -9.44 17.67
N PRO A 859 7.83 -10.52 18.37
CA PRO A 859 6.91 -11.57 18.76
C PRO A 859 6.04 -11.12 19.94
N LEU A 860 4.74 -11.41 19.83
CA LEU A 860 3.68 -11.02 20.78
C LEU A 860 2.81 -12.26 21.07
N THR A 861 2.77 -12.70 22.32
CA THR A 861 1.97 -13.88 22.73
C THR A 861 0.49 -13.57 22.72
N ARG A 862 -0.29 -14.37 21.97
CA ARG A 862 -1.71 -14.13 21.67
C ARG A 862 -2.65 -15.02 22.47
N VAL A 863 -2.16 -16.18 22.92
CA VAL A 863 -2.90 -17.07 23.85
C VAL A 863 -4.18 -17.63 23.19
N ARG A 864 -4.08 -18.05 21.92
CA ARG A 864 -5.22 -18.48 21.06
C ARG A 864 -5.10 -19.90 20.47
N SER A 865 -4.17 -20.71 20.97
CA SER A 865 -4.10 -22.14 20.67
C SER A 865 -5.14 -22.92 21.49
N TYR A 866 -5.45 -24.16 21.11
CA TYR A 866 -6.19 -25.09 21.98
C TYR A 866 -5.32 -26.34 22.18
N ASP A 867 -5.21 -26.82 23.42
CA ASP A 867 -4.32 -27.93 23.82
C ASP A 867 -2.88 -27.80 23.28
N ASN A 868 -2.40 -26.55 23.31
CA ASN A 868 -1.14 -26.08 22.73
C ASN A 868 -0.99 -26.23 21.19
N VAL A 869 -2.00 -26.73 20.48
CA VAL A 869 -2.03 -26.83 19.01
C VAL A 869 -2.43 -25.47 18.39
N PRO A 870 -1.59 -24.88 17.51
CA PRO A 870 -1.93 -23.68 16.75
C PRO A 870 -3.22 -23.83 15.93
N GLN A 871 -4.03 -22.77 15.87
CA GLN A 871 -5.35 -22.80 15.26
C GLN A 871 -5.40 -22.01 13.95
N SER A 872 -6.27 -22.41 13.01
CA SER A 872 -6.33 -21.90 11.62
C SER A 872 -6.38 -20.36 11.48
N HIS A 873 -6.97 -19.64 12.44
CA HIS A 873 -6.98 -18.17 12.46
C HIS A 873 -5.56 -17.54 12.49
N ALA A 874 -4.53 -18.30 12.91
CA ALA A 874 -3.14 -17.87 12.88
C ALA A 874 -2.60 -17.70 11.45
N ILE A 875 -3.08 -18.51 10.50
CA ILE A 875 -2.75 -18.42 9.06
C ILE A 875 -3.06 -16.99 8.57
N LEU A 876 -4.29 -16.52 8.81
CA LEU A 876 -4.72 -15.17 8.46
C LEU A 876 -3.93 -14.10 9.21
N TYR A 877 -3.69 -14.29 10.53
CA TYR A 877 -2.98 -13.32 11.35
C TYR A 877 -1.54 -13.04 10.86
N TYR A 878 -0.75 -14.08 10.61
CA TYR A 878 0.64 -13.91 10.17
C TYR A 878 0.70 -13.47 8.69
N SER A 879 -0.11 -14.06 7.83
CA SER A 879 -0.19 -13.66 6.42
C SER A 879 -0.65 -12.20 6.21
N GLN A 880 -1.49 -11.65 7.10
CA GLN A 880 -1.85 -10.21 7.11
C GLN A 880 -0.68 -9.28 7.48
N ARG A 881 0.35 -9.79 8.16
CA ARG A 881 1.52 -9.02 8.65
C ARG A 881 2.77 -9.28 7.81
N THR A 882 2.62 -10.03 6.72
CA THR A 882 3.74 -10.39 5.84
C THR A 882 3.88 -9.41 4.69
N THR A 883 5.10 -8.94 4.49
CA THR A 883 5.57 -8.29 3.26
C THR A 883 6.77 -9.06 2.71
N SER A 884 6.99 -9.03 1.40
CA SER A 884 8.15 -9.68 0.77
C SER A 884 9.45 -9.11 1.34
N GLY A 885 10.36 -9.98 1.78
CA GLY A 885 11.61 -9.62 2.45
C GLY A 885 11.46 -9.13 3.91
N GLY A 886 10.24 -9.09 4.45
CA GLY A 886 10.00 -8.74 5.86
C GLY A 886 10.28 -9.91 6.80
N LEU A 887 10.94 -9.65 7.93
CA LEU A 887 11.16 -10.63 9.00
C LEU A 887 9.99 -10.62 9.99
N LEU A 888 9.38 -11.79 10.18
CA LEU A 888 8.37 -12.05 11.19
C LEU A 888 8.94 -12.99 12.25
N ILE A 889 8.60 -12.75 13.51
CA ILE A 889 8.89 -13.68 14.61
C ILE A 889 7.56 -14.14 15.19
N ALA A 890 7.35 -15.45 15.21
CA ALA A 890 6.14 -16.08 15.75
C ALA A 890 6.00 -15.84 17.25
N GLU A 891 4.80 -16.02 17.76
CA GLU A 891 4.55 -15.84 19.19
C GLU A 891 5.30 -16.86 20.05
N ALA A 892 5.48 -16.54 21.34
CA ALA A 892 6.27 -17.35 22.25
C ALA A 892 5.67 -18.77 22.37
N THR A 893 6.41 -19.73 21.85
CA THR A 893 6.00 -21.12 21.62
C THR A 893 6.75 -22.03 22.59
N GLY A 894 6.02 -22.86 23.33
CA GLY A 894 6.59 -23.72 24.36
C GLY A 894 7.48 -24.82 23.76
N VAL A 895 8.64 -25.07 24.40
CA VAL A 895 9.57 -26.14 24.03
C VAL A 895 9.17 -27.53 24.56
N SER A 896 8.26 -27.58 25.55
CA SER A 896 7.80 -28.79 26.21
C SER A 896 6.45 -28.57 26.91
N ASP A 897 5.88 -29.64 27.45
CA ASP A 897 4.77 -29.62 28.39
C ASP A 897 5.10 -28.90 29.72
N THR A 898 6.36 -28.94 30.18
CA THR A 898 6.82 -28.16 31.35
C THR A 898 7.05 -26.67 31.05
N ALA A 899 7.17 -26.29 29.76
CA ALA A 899 7.46 -24.92 29.34
C ALA A 899 6.33 -23.92 29.58
N GLN A 900 5.14 -24.43 29.85
CA GLN A 900 3.85 -23.74 29.95
C GLN A 900 3.72 -22.82 31.17
N GLY A 901 2.65 -22.02 31.21
CA GLY A 901 2.34 -21.11 32.34
C GLY A 901 1.19 -20.13 32.11
N TYR A 902 0.75 -19.98 30.85
CA TYR A 902 -0.62 -19.59 30.53
C TYR A 902 -1.29 -20.74 29.77
N PRO A 903 -2.60 -20.99 29.92
CA PRO A 903 -3.32 -21.89 29.02
C PRO A 903 -3.27 -21.35 27.59
N ASN A 904 -3.56 -22.17 26.58
CA ASN A 904 -3.77 -21.72 25.19
C ASN A 904 -2.60 -20.99 24.49
N ILE A 905 -1.36 -21.07 24.99
CA ILE A 905 -0.16 -20.70 24.19
C ILE A 905 0.21 -21.84 23.23
N PRO A 906 0.83 -21.60 22.07
CA PRO A 906 1.25 -22.69 21.18
C PRO A 906 2.45 -23.47 21.73
N GLY A 907 2.56 -24.73 21.29
CA GLY A 907 3.72 -25.59 21.47
C GLY A 907 4.38 -25.96 20.15
N ILE A 908 5.53 -26.64 20.25
CA ILE A 908 6.20 -27.28 19.09
C ILE A 908 6.99 -28.55 19.48
N TRP A 909 6.55 -29.28 20.50
CA TRP A 909 7.18 -30.54 20.96
C TRP A 909 6.45 -31.80 20.47
N THR A 910 5.18 -31.71 20.06
CA THR A 910 4.44 -32.84 19.47
C THR A 910 4.38 -32.76 17.95
N LYS A 911 4.24 -33.91 17.27
CA LYS A 911 4.05 -33.94 15.81
C LYS A 911 2.78 -33.20 15.38
N GLU A 912 1.71 -33.28 16.15
CA GLU A 912 0.45 -32.57 15.88
C GLU A 912 0.65 -31.05 15.85
N GLN A 913 1.42 -30.50 16.80
CA GLN A 913 1.80 -29.08 16.81
C GLN A 913 2.64 -28.70 15.57
N VAL A 914 3.56 -29.57 15.14
CA VAL A 914 4.38 -29.38 13.92
C VAL A 914 3.52 -29.36 12.66
N GLU A 915 2.60 -30.31 12.48
CA GLU A 915 1.69 -30.33 11.33
C GLU A 915 0.75 -29.11 11.32
N ALA A 916 0.30 -28.65 12.48
CA ALA A 916 -0.55 -27.45 12.61
C ALA A 916 0.18 -26.13 12.30
N TRP A 917 1.51 -26.07 12.51
CA TRP A 917 2.31 -24.90 12.13
C TRP A 917 2.55 -24.79 10.61
N LYS A 918 2.73 -25.90 9.89
CA LYS A 918 3.02 -25.92 8.43
C LYS A 918 2.11 -25.00 7.58
N PRO A 919 0.76 -25.03 7.66
CA PRO A 919 -0.09 -24.14 6.86
C PRO A 919 0.01 -22.66 7.28
N ILE A 920 0.40 -22.38 8.52
CA ILE A 920 0.63 -21.01 9.01
C ILE A 920 1.93 -20.46 8.40
N VAL A 921 3.00 -21.27 8.42
CA VAL A 921 4.30 -20.90 7.84
C VAL A 921 4.19 -20.71 6.33
N LYS A 922 3.55 -21.67 5.63
CA LYS A 922 3.31 -21.56 4.19
C LYS A 922 2.64 -20.24 3.81
N ALA A 923 1.65 -19.77 4.57
CA ALA A 923 0.94 -18.51 4.28
C ALA A 923 1.76 -17.22 4.54
N VAL A 924 2.96 -17.33 5.12
CA VAL A 924 3.98 -16.28 5.19
C VAL A 924 4.95 -16.41 4.00
N HIS A 925 5.42 -17.62 3.70
CA HIS A 925 6.28 -17.89 2.53
C HIS A 925 5.60 -17.58 1.20
N ASP A 926 4.29 -17.82 1.07
CA ASP A 926 3.45 -17.45 -0.07
C ASP A 926 3.39 -15.94 -0.34
N LYS A 927 3.92 -15.11 0.58
CA LYS A 927 4.06 -13.66 0.46
C LYS A 927 5.53 -13.18 0.49
N GLY A 928 6.48 -14.09 0.38
CA GLY A 928 7.92 -13.80 0.38
C GLY A 928 8.48 -13.32 1.72
N GLY A 929 7.77 -13.54 2.83
CA GLY A 929 8.25 -13.19 4.17
C GLY A 929 9.23 -14.23 4.71
N ILE A 930 10.11 -13.80 5.63
CA ILE A 930 10.99 -14.67 6.42
C ILE A 930 10.33 -14.86 7.79
N PHE A 931 10.23 -16.10 8.29
CA PHE A 931 9.49 -16.41 9.51
C PHE A 931 10.31 -17.25 10.50
N PHE A 932 10.51 -16.71 11.71
CA PHE A 932 11.25 -17.37 12.79
C PHE A 932 10.31 -17.81 13.91
N CYS A 933 10.47 -19.02 14.45
CA CYS A 933 9.69 -19.47 15.61
C CYS A 933 10.33 -18.97 16.92
N GLN A 934 9.63 -18.22 17.77
CA GLN A 934 10.17 -17.89 19.10
C GLN A 934 9.96 -19.05 20.07
N ILE A 935 11.05 -19.75 20.43
CA ILE A 935 11.03 -20.90 21.34
C ILE A 935 11.35 -20.50 22.79
N TRP A 936 10.59 -21.02 23.75
CA TRP A 936 10.47 -20.43 25.08
C TRP A 936 10.12 -21.42 26.20
N HIS A 937 10.47 -21.08 27.44
CA HIS A 937 10.10 -21.78 28.67
C HIS A 937 9.85 -20.79 29.82
N MET A 938 8.66 -20.82 30.44
CA MET A 938 8.25 -19.79 31.44
C MET A 938 8.99 -19.88 32.78
N GLY A 939 9.20 -21.09 33.30
CA GLY A 939 9.83 -21.30 34.61
C GLY A 939 8.94 -20.80 35.75
N ARG A 940 9.48 -20.06 36.74
CA ARG A 940 8.71 -19.58 37.91
C ARG A 940 7.56 -18.59 37.64
N VAL A 941 7.30 -18.22 36.38
CA VAL A 941 6.13 -17.42 35.97
C VAL A 941 4.94 -18.32 35.58
N SER A 942 5.07 -19.63 35.80
CA SER A 942 4.03 -20.65 35.64
C SER A 942 3.27 -20.94 36.94
N THR A 943 2.31 -21.86 36.89
CA THR A 943 1.54 -22.39 38.03
C THR A 943 1.47 -23.91 37.93
N GLU A 944 1.24 -24.60 39.05
CA GLU A 944 1.05 -26.07 39.10
C GLU A 944 -0.07 -26.53 38.14
N GLY A 945 -1.16 -25.77 38.02
CA GLY A 945 -2.25 -26.05 37.09
C GLY A 945 -1.88 -25.94 35.60
N CYS A 946 -0.70 -25.37 35.28
CA CYS A 946 -0.12 -25.35 33.93
C CYS A 946 1.01 -26.37 33.76
N GLN A 947 1.33 -27.20 34.75
CA GLN A 947 2.43 -28.16 34.70
C GLN A 947 1.92 -29.61 34.61
N PRO A 948 2.62 -30.50 33.90
CA PRO A 948 2.21 -31.89 33.77
C PRO A 948 2.12 -32.57 35.15
N ASN A 949 0.99 -33.22 35.41
CA ASN A 949 0.67 -33.87 36.69
C ASN A 949 0.66 -32.93 37.93
N GLY A 950 0.46 -31.63 37.74
CA GLY A 950 0.36 -30.67 38.86
C GLY A 950 1.69 -30.39 39.57
N GLN A 951 2.82 -30.57 38.89
CA GLN A 951 4.14 -30.39 39.49
C GLN A 951 4.50 -28.90 39.71
N ALA A 952 5.34 -28.62 40.71
CA ALA A 952 5.85 -27.28 40.98
C ALA A 952 6.73 -26.75 39.81
N PRO A 953 6.48 -25.54 39.27
CA PRO A 953 7.25 -24.95 38.18
C PRO A 953 8.77 -24.90 38.42
N ILE A 954 9.58 -25.17 37.40
CA ILE A 954 11.05 -25.15 37.53
C ILE A 954 11.66 -23.75 37.44
N SER A 955 12.79 -23.52 38.14
CA SER A 955 13.50 -22.24 38.12
C SER A 955 14.96 -22.36 38.58
N SER A 956 15.75 -21.30 38.45
CA SER A 956 17.08 -21.19 39.06
C SER A 956 17.00 -21.18 40.60
N THR A 957 15.87 -20.74 41.18
CA THR A 957 15.61 -20.54 42.61
C THR A 957 14.24 -21.08 43.05
N ASP A 958 14.08 -21.35 44.34
CA ASP A 958 12.83 -21.69 45.03
C ASP A 958 12.04 -20.46 45.53
N LYS A 959 12.54 -19.23 45.29
CA LYS A 959 11.83 -17.98 45.61
C LYS A 959 10.53 -17.85 44.78
N ILE A 960 9.40 -17.76 45.47
CA ILE A 960 8.08 -17.41 44.92
C ILE A 960 8.12 -16.05 44.20
N LEU A 961 7.36 -15.90 43.10
CA LEU A 961 7.13 -14.60 42.47
C LEU A 961 6.10 -13.80 43.29
N LYS A 962 6.48 -12.60 43.76
CA LYS A 962 5.54 -11.68 44.41
C LYS A 962 4.67 -11.00 43.35
N PRO A 963 3.35 -10.88 43.54
CA PRO A 963 2.50 -10.08 42.66
C PRO A 963 2.95 -8.62 42.61
N ASN A 964 2.89 -8.03 41.41
CA ASN A 964 2.73 -6.58 41.28
C ASN A 964 1.23 -6.24 41.44
N GLY A 965 0.91 -4.98 41.72
CA GLY A 965 -0.43 -4.57 42.16
C GLY A 965 -1.60 -4.96 41.23
N ASP A 966 -2.76 -5.11 41.86
CA ASP A 966 -4.11 -5.30 41.28
C ASP A 966 -4.39 -6.58 40.47
N ASP A 967 -3.40 -7.46 40.23
CA ASP A 967 -3.63 -8.82 39.74
C ASP A 967 -3.55 -9.86 40.89
N PRO A 968 -4.63 -10.61 41.20
CA PRO A 968 -4.63 -11.66 42.22
C PRO A 968 -4.03 -13.00 41.77
N THR A 969 -3.35 -13.09 40.62
CA THR A 969 -2.73 -14.36 40.16
C THR A 969 -1.78 -14.98 41.19
N GLN A 970 -2.18 -16.13 41.73
CA GLN A 970 -1.46 -16.84 42.78
C GLN A 970 -0.41 -17.79 42.19
N TYR A 971 0.80 -17.27 41.96
CA TYR A 971 1.94 -18.07 41.48
C TYR A 971 2.28 -19.20 42.46
N SER A 972 2.36 -20.43 41.96
CA SER A 972 2.81 -21.60 42.73
C SER A 972 4.28 -21.45 43.16
N PRO A 973 4.68 -22.00 44.32
CA PRO A 973 6.08 -22.02 44.72
C PRO A 973 6.94 -22.79 43.69
N PRO A 974 7.97 -22.18 43.09
CA PRO A 974 8.79 -22.87 42.11
C PRO A 974 9.73 -23.87 42.80
N ARG A 975 10.02 -24.98 42.13
CA ARG A 975 11.11 -25.88 42.50
C ARG A 975 12.40 -25.44 41.81
N ARG A 976 13.48 -25.39 42.58
CA ARG A 976 14.84 -25.25 42.04
C ARG A 976 15.16 -26.42 41.10
N LEU A 977 15.47 -26.11 39.84
CA LEU A 977 15.89 -27.07 38.81
C LEU A 977 17.20 -27.73 39.23
N ARG A 978 17.28 -29.06 39.26
CA ARG A 978 18.51 -29.75 39.67
C ARG A 978 19.55 -29.73 38.55
N THR A 979 20.82 -29.85 38.92
CA THR A 979 21.96 -29.81 37.98
C THR A 979 21.94 -30.99 36.99
N ASP A 980 21.32 -32.13 37.36
CA ASP A 980 21.08 -33.29 36.49
C ASP A 980 19.87 -33.13 35.54
N GLU A 981 18.96 -32.18 35.79
CA GLU A 981 17.80 -31.92 34.93
C GLU A 981 18.10 -30.93 33.79
N ILE A 982 19.10 -30.06 33.98
CA ILE A 982 19.46 -29.01 33.01
C ILE A 982 19.76 -29.56 31.61
N PRO A 983 20.51 -30.68 31.42
CA PRO A 983 20.74 -31.25 30.10
C PRO A 983 19.45 -31.66 29.36
N LYS A 984 18.40 -32.08 30.06
CA LYS A 984 17.09 -32.34 29.41
C LYS A 984 16.46 -31.04 28.92
N ILE A 985 16.48 -29.96 29.72
CA ILE A 985 15.91 -28.67 29.27
C ILE A 985 16.67 -28.13 28.06
N VAL A 986 18.00 -28.29 28.01
CA VAL A 986 18.81 -27.98 26.81
C VAL A 986 18.35 -28.81 25.60
N ASP A 987 18.09 -30.11 25.78
CA ASP A 987 17.60 -30.99 24.72
C ASP A 987 16.17 -30.65 24.26
N ASP A 988 15.29 -30.22 25.17
CA ASP A 988 13.93 -29.77 24.85
C ASP A 988 13.97 -28.53 23.93
N PHE A 989 14.86 -27.57 24.19
CA PHE A 989 15.10 -26.43 23.28
C PHE A 989 15.66 -26.88 21.91
N ARG A 990 16.58 -27.85 21.88
CA ARG A 990 17.13 -28.43 20.64
C ARG A 990 16.05 -29.13 19.80
N LEU A 991 15.21 -29.95 20.43
CA LEU A 991 14.10 -30.65 19.77
C LEU A 991 13.04 -29.66 19.27
N ALA A 992 12.68 -28.65 20.06
CA ALA A 992 11.76 -27.60 19.62
C ALA A 992 12.30 -26.82 18.40
N ALA A 993 13.62 -26.57 18.34
CA ALA A 993 14.25 -25.95 17.19
C ALA A 993 14.21 -26.85 15.94
N LYS A 994 14.53 -28.14 16.08
CA LYS A 994 14.38 -29.13 15.00
C LYS A 994 12.95 -29.16 14.46
N ASN A 995 11.97 -29.23 15.36
CA ASN A 995 10.55 -29.30 15.05
C ASN A 995 10.04 -28.01 14.38
N ALA A 996 10.61 -26.84 14.69
CA ALA A 996 10.33 -25.60 13.97
C ALA A 996 10.79 -25.66 12.50
N ILE A 997 11.98 -26.22 12.23
CA ILE A 997 12.44 -26.43 10.84
C ILE A 997 11.59 -27.49 10.12
N GLU A 998 11.14 -28.55 10.81
CA GLU A 998 10.18 -29.52 10.22
C GLU A 998 8.79 -28.89 9.94
N ALA A 999 8.36 -27.93 10.76
CA ALA A 999 7.18 -27.10 10.49
C ALA A 999 7.39 -26.07 9.36
N GLY A 1000 8.63 -25.94 8.85
CA GLY A 1000 9.00 -25.09 7.72
C GLY A 1000 9.55 -23.71 8.08
N PHE A 1001 9.72 -23.36 9.37
CA PHE A 1001 10.25 -22.04 9.75
C PHE A 1001 11.69 -21.84 9.21
N ASP A 1002 12.02 -20.60 8.86
CA ASP A 1002 13.37 -20.25 8.36
C ASP A 1002 14.44 -20.30 9.46
N GLY A 1003 14.02 -20.20 10.72
CA GLY A 1003 14.87 -20.29 11.90
C GLY A 1003 14.10 -20.14 13.21
N VAL A 1004 14.83 -19.96 14.32
CA VAL A 1004 14.22 -19.80 15.66
C VAL A 1004 14.83 -18.64 16.45
N GLU A 1005 14.03 -18.04 17.32
CA GLU A 1005 14.49 -17.08 18.34
C GLU A 1005 14.40 -17.73 19.73
N ILE A 1006 15.54 -17.87 20.41
CA ILE A 1006 15.60 -18.36 21.80
C ILE A 1006 15.19 -17.23 22.74
N HIS A 1007 14.11 -17.41 23.52
CA HIS A 1007 13.58 -16.37 24.42
C HIS A 1007 14.33 -16.33 25.78
N GLY A 1008 15.43 -15.57 25.84
CA GLY A 1008 16.25 -15.32 27.03
C GLY A 1008 15.95 -14.02 27.80
N ALA A 1009 14.67 -13.66 27.96
CA ALA A 1009 14.24 -12.33 28.39
C ALA A 1009 13.03 -12.35 29.36
N HIS A 1010 12.67 -11.16 29.84
CA HIS A 1010 11.49 -10.80 30.65
C HIS A 1010 11.30 -11.60 31.96
N GLY A 1011 12.38 -12.14 32.52
CA GLY A 1011 12.33 -12.93 33.76
C GLY A 1011 11.76 -14.34 33.59
N TYR A 1012 11.76 -14.89 32.38
CA TYR A 1012 11.45 -16.31 32.10
C TYR A 1012 12.69 -17.21 32.30
N LEU A 1013 12.59 -18.54 32.09
CA LEU A 1013 13.53 -19.50 32.67
C LEU A 1013 15.02 -19.19 32.40
N ILE A 1014 15.38 -18.81 31.17
CA ILE A 1014 16.78 -18.47 30.84
C ILE A 1014 17.22 -17.17 31.55
N ASP A 1015 16.39 -16.13 31.55
CA ASP A 1015 16.67 -14.84 32.23
C ASP A 1015 16.72 -15.00 33.76
N GLN A 1016 16.00 -15.99 34.32
CA GLN A 1016 16.09 -16.40 35.73
C GLN A 1016 17.46 -16.99 36.09
N PHE A 1017 18.22 -17.56 35.13
CA PHE A 1017 19.62 -17.97 35.32
C PHE A 1017 20.61 -16.82 35.05
N LEU A 1018 20.32 -15.94 34.09
CA LEU A 1018 21.23 -14.84 33.74
C LEU A 1018 21.48 -13.85 34.88
N LYS A 1019 20.52 -13.66 35.80
CA LYS A 1019 20.47 -12.51 36.72
C LYS A 1019 20.55 -12.85 38.22
N ASP A 1020 21.38 -12.14 38.98
CA ASP A 1020 21.75 -12.48 40.37
C ASP A 1020 20.66 -12.30 41.44
N GLN A 1021 19.71 -11.36 41.29
CA GLN A 1021 18.67 -11.18 42.31
C GLN A 1021 17.74 -12.41 42.42
N ILE A 1022 17.65 -13.18 41.34
CA ILE A 1022 16.89 -14.44 41.23
C ILE A 1022 17.82 -15.65 41.27
N ASN A 1023 18.92 -15.69 40.51
CA ASN A 1023 19.86 -16.80 40.51
C ASN A 1023 20.79 -16.80 41.74
N ASP A 1024 20.28 -17.36 42.83
CA ASP A 1024 20.99 -17.61 44.09
C ASP A 1024 21.64 -19.01 44.17
N ARG A 1025 21.93 -19.64 43.03
CA ARG A 1025 22.65 -20.93 42.99
C ARG A 1025 24.14 -20.75 43.31
N THR A 1026 24.71 -21.78 43.94
CA THR A 1026 26.15 -21.90 44.24
C THR A 1026 26.88 -22.96 43.40
N ASP A 1027 26.20 -23.57 42.42
CA ASP A 1027 26.77 -24.58 41.52
C ASP A 1027 27.33 -23.97 40.21
N LYS A 1028 27.71 -24.81 39.23
CA LYS A 1028 28.27 -24.37 37.94
C LYS A 1028 27.35 -23.48 37.09
N TYR A 1029 26.11 -23.25 37.55
CA TYR A 1029 25.10 -22.40 36.91
C TYR A 1029 24.73 -21.15 37.72
N GLY A 1030 25.47 -20.80 38.79
CA GLY A 1030 25.26 -19.56 39.54
C GLY A 1030 26.53 -18.94 40.14
N GLY A 1031 26.33 -17.88 40.93
CA GLY A 1031 27.39 -17.07 41.49
C GLY A 1031 28.08 -16.18 40.45
N THR A 1032 29.10 -16.69 39.76
CA THR A 1032 29.87 -15.91 38.80
C THR A 1032 29.08 -15.63 37.52
N LEU A 1033 29.43 -14.54 36.82
CA LEU A 1033 28.78 -14.15 35.57
C LEU A 1033 28.90 -15.24 34.49
N GLU A 1034 30.06 -15.90 34.36
CA GLU A 1034 30.22 -17.05 33.45
C GLU A 1034 29.22 -18.17 33.77
N ASN A 1035 29.11 -18.56 35.04
CA ASN A 1035 28.22 -19.63 35.47
C ASN A 1035 26.74 -19.28 35.22
N ARG A 1036 26.33 -18.04 35.57
CA ARG A 1036 24.99 -17.52 35.28
C ARG A 1036 24.64 -17.58 33.79
N CYS A 1037 25.58 -17.20 32.93
CA CYS A 1037 25.42 -17.23 31.48
C CYS A 1037 25.47 -18.64 30.89
N ARG A 1038 26.14 -19.59 31.55
CA ARG A 1038 26.41 -20.95 31.03
C ARG A 1038 25.16 -21.66 30.51
N PHE A 1039 24.04 -21.60 31.22
CA PHE A 1039 22.79 -22.24 30.79
C PHE A 1039 22.25 -21.68 29.47
N ALA A 1040 22.31 -20.36 29.28
CA ALA A 1040 21.89 -19.72 28.02
C ALA A 1040 22.81 -20.11 26.85
N LEU A 1041 24.12 -20.24 27.11
CA LEU A 1041 25.11 -20.60 26.09
C LEU A 1041 25.06 -22.08 25.73
N GLU A 1042 24.83 -22.99 26.70
CA GLU A 1042 24.60 -24.43 26.45
C GLU A 1042 23.34 -24.63 25.57
N ILE A 1043 22.28 -23.83 25.73
CA ILE A 1043 21.11 -23.83 24.83
C ILE A 1043 21.45 -23.31 23.43
N VAL A 1044 22.15 -22.18 23.32
CA VAL A 1044 22.55 -21.60 22.02
C VAL A 1044 23.44 -22.57 21.23
N GLU A 1045 24.38 -23.22 21.89
CA GLU A 1045 25.24 -24.25 21.29
C GLU A 1045 24.43 -25.45 20.78
N ALA A 1046 23.54 -26.01 21.61
CA ALA A 1046 22.73 -27.15 21.23
C ALA A 1046 21.79 -26.86 20.05
N VAL A 1047 21.16 -25.68 20.04
CA VAL A 1047 20.27 -25.24 18.95
C VAL A 1047 21.04 -24.95 17.66
N ALA A 1048 22.16 -24.22 17.74
CA ALA A 1048 22.99 -23.90 16.57
C ALA A 1048 23.60 -25.15 15.89
N ASN A 1049 23.97 -26.15 16.68
CA ASN A 1049 24.48 -27.43 16.18
C ASN A 1049 23.40 -28.30 15.51
N GLU A 1050 22.12 -28.12 15.84
CA GLU A 1050 21.00 -28.89 15.25
C GLU A 1050 20.47 -28.27 13.95
N ILE A 1051 20.31 -26.93 13.90
CA ILE A 1051 19.63 -26.25 12.77
C ILE A 1051 20.53 -25.34 11.91
N GLY A 1052 21.79 -25.13 12.30
CA GLY A 1052 22.71 -24.17 11.68
C GLY A 1052 22.65 -22.79 12.36
N PRO A 1053 23.80 -22.15 12.67
CA PRO A 1053 23.84 -20.88 13.41
C PRO A 1053 23.24 -19.71 12.62
N ASP A 1054 23.29 -19.77 11.30
CA ASP A 1054 22.65 -18.85 10.35
C ASP A 1054 21.11 -18.82 10.47
N ARG A 1055 20.51 -19.75 11.24
CA ARG A 1055 19.08 -19.83 11.53
C ARG A 1055 18.72 -19.55 13.00
N VAL A 1056 19.67 -19.09 13.80
CA VAL A 1056 19.47 -18.85 15.25
C VAL A 1056 19.47 -17.35 15.58
N GLY A 1057 18.43 -16.92 16.28
CA GLY A 1057 18.40 -15.68 17.04
C GLY A 1057 18.32 -15.93 18.55
N ILE A 1058 18.69 -14.96 19.36
CA ILE A 1058 18.40 -14.96 20.81
C ILE A 1058 17.88 -13.59 21.26
N ARG A 1059 16.82 -13.59 22.08
CA ARG A 1059 16.24 -12.38 22.67
C ARG A 1059 16.66 -12.21 24.13
N LEU A 1060 17.16 -11.03 24.49
CA LEU A 1060 17.70 -10.72 25.81
C LEU A 1060 17.12 -9.39 26.36
N SER A 1061 16.95 -9.30 27.68
CA SER A 1061 16.52 -8.07 28.37
C SER A 1061 17.36 -7.81 29.64
N PRO A 1062 18.67 -7.55 29.52
CA PRO A 1062 19.59 -7.45 30.66
C PRO A 1062 19.21 -6.32 31.63
N TYR A 1063 18.75 -5.18 31.12
CA TYR A 1063 18.45 -3.98 31.91
C TYR A 1063 17.05 -3.93 32.55
N ALA A 1064 16.18 -4.90 32.30
CA ALA A 1064 14.77 -4.84 32.74
C ALA A 1064 14.49 -5.75 33.94
N ASP A 1065 13.78 -5.25 34.97
CA ASP A 1065 13.48 -5.97 36.21
C ASP A 1065 12.14 -6.74 36.22
N TYR A 1066 11.62 -7.08 35.03
CA TYR A 1066 10.40 -7.88 34.83
C TYR A 1066 10.39 -9.17 35.66
N CYS A 1067 9.22 -9.55 36.20
CA CYS A 1067 9.04 -10.72 37.06
C CYS A 1067 10.05 -10.77 38.24
N GLY A 1068 10.47 -9.61 38.74
CA GLY A 1068 11.46 -9.46 39.82
C GLY A 1068 12.91 -9.78 39.41
N SER A 1069 13.18 -9.98 38.12
CA SER A 1069 14.51 -10.35 37.60
C SER A 1069 15.36 -9.12 37.28
N ALA A 1070 15.82 -8.43 38.33
CA ALA A 1070 16.91 -7.46 38.21
C ALA A 1070 18.28 -8.15 38.27
N ASP A 1071 19.32 -7.48 37.77
CA ASP A 1071 20.72 -7.85 37.96
C ASP A 1071 21.49 -6.73 38.67
N SER A 1072 22.57 -7.04 39.38
CA SER A 1072 23.40 -6.04 40.03
C SER A 1072 24.31 -5.26 39.08
N ASP A 1073 24.68 -5.85 37.93
CA ASP A 1073 25.49 -5.19 36.89
C ASP A 1073 24.98 -5.59 35.48
N PRO A 1074 23.81 -5.03 35.07
CA PRO A 1074 23.18 -5.40 33.80
C PRO A 1074 24.02 -5.00 32.58
N SER A 1075 24.90 -4.00 32.69
CA SER A 1075 25.82 -3.61 31.63
C SER A 1075 26.90 -4.65 31.39
N LYS A 1076 27.50 -5.19 32.45
CA LYS A 1076 28.50 -6.25 32.35
C LYS A 1076 27.87 -7.57 31.90
N LEU A 1077 26.65 -7.87 32.34
CA LEU A 1077 25.85 -8.99 31.83
C LEU A 1077 25.59 -8.86 30.31
N ALA A 1078 25.12 -7.69 29.86
CA ALA A 1078 24.87 -7.41 28.45
C ALA A 1078 26.14 -7.58 27.59
N LEU A 1079 27.25 -7.00 28.03
CA LEU A 1079 28.55 -7.09 27.35
C LEU A 1079 29.05 -8.54 27.27
N TYR A 1080 29.09 -9.25 28.39
CA TYR A 1080 29.59 -10.63 28.44
C TYR A 1080 28.76 -11.59 27.57
N MET A 1081 27.43 -11.41 27.54
CA MET A 1081 26.56 -12.20 26.64
C MET A 1081 26.84 -11.87 25.18
N ALA A 1082 26.93 -10.59 24.78
CA ALA A 1082 27.24 -10.21 23.40
C ALA A 1082 28.61 -10.75 22.94
N GLU A 1083 29.64 -10.66 23.78
CA GLU A 1083 30.98 -11.20 23.50
C GLU A 1083 30.96 -12.74 23.40
N SER A 1084 30.19 -13.42 24.25
CA SER A 1084 30.10 -14.88 24.27
C SER A 1084 29.31 -15.44 23.08
N LEU A 1085 28.22 -14.77 22.67
CA LEU A 1085 27.38 -15.20 21.55
C LEU A 1085 28.13 -15.15 20.21
N ASN A 1086 29.11 -14.26 20.06
CA ASN A 1086 29.99 -14.20 18.88
C ASN A 1086 30.71 -15.53 18.59
N LYS A 1087 30.92 -16.40 19.60
CA LYS A 1087 31.58 -17.71 19.42
C LYS A 1087 30.76 -18.69 18.58
N TYR A 1088 29.45 -18.54 18.58
CA TYR A 1088 28.50 -19.44 17.92
C TYR A 1088 28.02 -18.90 16.56
N ASN A 1089 28.48 -17.71 16.14
CA ASN A 1089 28.17 -17.08 14.85
C ASN A 1089 26.67 -17.02 14.50
N ILE A 1090 25.81 -16.83 15.51
CA ILE A 1090 24.35 -16.81 15.32
C ILE A 1090 23.88 -15.60 14.51
N LEU A 1091 22.82 -15.77 13.72
CA LEU A 1091 22.30 -14.76 12.78
C LEU A 1091 22.06 -13.39 13.43
N TYR A 1092 21.35 -13.36 14.57
CA TYR A 1092 21.06 -12.10 15.26
C TYR A 1092 20.98 -12.19 16.79
N CYS A 1093 21.25 -11.05 17.42
CA CYS A 1093 20.95 -10.80 18.83
C CYS A 1093 19.84 -9.74 18.91
N HIS A 1094 18.74 -10.07 19.59
CA HIS A 1094 17.60 -9.20 19.80
C HIS A 1094 17.61 -8.68 21.24
N ALA A 1095 17.79 -7.38 21.43
CA ALA A 1095 17.83 -6.76 22.74
C ALA A 1095 16.60 -5.86 23.00
N VAL A 1096 16.09 -5.89 24.23
CA VAL A 1096 14.96 -5.05 24.66
C VAL A 1096 15.49 -3.80 25.36
N GLU A 1097 15.18 -2.61 24.81
CA GLU A 1097 15.60 -1.33 25.40
C GLU A 1097 14.66 -0.96 26.57
N PRO A 1098 15.17 -0.72 27.79
CA PRO A 1098 14.36 -0.39 28.96
C PRO A 1098 13.70 0.99 28.80
N ARG A 1099 12.36 1.03 28.75
CA ARG A 1099 11.59 2.29 28.69
C ARG A 1099 10.91 2.71 29.99
N MET A 1100 10.95 1.85 31.02
CA MET A 1100 10.64 2.19 32.42
C MET A 1100 11.43 1.24 33.34
N VAL A 1101 12.01 1.77 34.42
CA VAL A 1101 12.42 0.98 35.60
C VAL A 1101 12.06 1.80 36.85
N ARG A 1102 11.22 1.21 37.71
CA ARG A 1102 10.84 1.66 39.07
C ARG A 1102 10.11 3.01 39.20
N LEU A 1103 9.67 3.27 40.44
CA LEU A 1103 8.81 4.39 40.83
C LEU A 1103 9.61 5.70 40.91
N GLY A 1104 9.18 6.71 40.14
CA GLY A 1104 9.50 8.12 40.40
C GLY A 1104 10.50 8.78 39.45
N GLU A 1105 11.50 8.05 38.96
CA GLU A 1105 12.62 8.65 38.22
C GLU A 1105 12.61 8.30 36.72
N LYS A 1106 12.79 9.32 35.88
CA LYS A 1106 13.10 9.15 34.46
C LYS A 1106 14.60 8.89 34.32
N LEU A 1107 14.98 7.69 33.88
CA LEU A 1107 16.32 7.45 33.35
C LEU A 1107 16.44 8.03 31.93
N GLU A 1108 16.97 9.25 31.82
CA GLU A 1108 17.34 9.87 30.54
C GLU A 1108 18.66 9.26 30.01
N THR A 1109 18.64 7.96 29.72
CA THR A 1109 19.74 7.21 29.10
C THR A 1109 19.29 6.55 27.79
N PRO A 1110 19.02 7.34 26.74
CA PRO A 1110 18.92 6.76 25.40
C PRO A 1110 20.22 6.01 25.07
N HIS A 1111 20.09 4.91 24.31
CA HIS A 1111 21.19 4.06 23.87
C HIS A 1111 21.86 3.17 24.96
N SER A 1112 21.13 2.69 25.97
CA SER A 1112 21.69 1.77 26.98
C SER A 1112 22.23 0.47 26.35
N LEU A 1113 21.64 0.03 25.24
CA LEU A 1113 22.08 -1.13 24.47
C LEU A 1113 23.33 -0.89 23.58
N LEU A 1114 23.85 0.33 23.47
CA LEU A 1114 24.96 0.64 22.55
C LEU A 1114 26.27 -0.14 22.83
N PRO A 1115 26.71 -0.39 24.07
CA PRO A 1115 27.86 -1.25 24.35
C PRO A 1115 27.62 -2.69 23.86
N MET A 1116 26.41 -3.21 24.08
CA MET A 1116 26.01 -4.55 23.64
C MET A 1116 25.98 -4.66 22.11
N ARG A 1117 25.43 -3.64 21.43
CA ARG A 1117 25.47 -3.51 19.96
C ARG A 1117 26.89 -3.50 19.40
N ARG A 1118 27.81 -2.80 20.05
CA ARG A 1118 29.23 -2.71 19.63
C ARG A 1118 30.00 -4.01 19.84
N ALA A 1119 29.63 -4.80 20.84
CA ALA A 1119 30.27 -6.08 21.15
C ALA A 1119 29.76 -7.23 20.27
N PHE A 1120 28.48 -7.26 19.89
CA PHE A 1120 27.93 -8.30 19.03
C PHE A 1120 28.22 -8.03 17.54
N LYS A 1121 28.74 -9.05 16.84
CA LYS A 1121 29.22 -8.95 15.45
C LYS A 1121 28.17 -9.22 14.38
N GLY A 1122 27.13 -10.00 14.71
CA GLY A 1122 26.02 -10.30 13.79
C GLY A 1122 24.98 -9.17 13.71
N ALA A 1123 23.81 -9.46 13.14
CA ALA A 1123 22.72 -8.49 13.10
C ALA A 1123 22.16 -8.21 14.50
N PHE A 1124 21.80 -6.96 14.79
CA PHE A 1124 21.36 -6.55 16.13
C PHE A 1124 19.98 -5.90 16.06
N VAL A 1125 18.98 -6.57 16.62
CA VAL A 1125 17.57 -6.15 16.60
C VAL A 1125 17.24 -5.46 17.93
N VAL A 1126 16.57 -4.31 17.89
CA VAL A 1126 16.20 -3.53 19.09
C VAL A 1126 14.68 -3.42 19.19
N ALA A 1127 14.11 -3.97 20.27
CA ALA A 1127 12.68 -3.82 20.58
C ALA A 1127 12.41 -2.65 21.54
N ALA A 1128 11.42 -1.83 21.15
CA ALA A 1128 10.86 -0.74 21.93
C ALA A 1128 9.55 -1.17 22.59
N VAL A 1129 9.58 -1.58 23.86
CA VAL A 1129 8.37 -1.95 24.60
C VAL A 1129 7.70 -0.70 25.19
N MET A 1130 6.42 -0.48 24.89
CA MET A 1130 5.54 0.38 25.69
C MET A 1130 4.76 -0.49 26.67
N VAL A 1131 4.83 -0.15 27.96
CA VAL A 1131 4.10 -0.86 29.03
C VAL A 1131 2.73 -0.22 29.23
N TRP A 1132 1.68 -1.04 29.25
CA TRP A 1132 0.32 -0.62 29.54
C TRP A 1132 0.18 -0.31 31.03
N ARG A 1133 -0.34 0.87 31.39
CA ARG A 1133 -0.75 1.19 32.78
C ARG A 1133 -2.26 1.16 32.91
N SER A 1134 -2.76 0.29 33.77
CA SER A 1134 -4.12 0.35 34.32
C SER A 1134 -4.25 1.53 35.31
N ASN A 1135 -4.53 2.73 34.80
CA ASN A 1135 -4.77 3.90 35.65
C ASN A 1135 -6.25 3.95 36.09
N SER A 1136 -6.56 3.35 37.24
CA SER A 1136 -7.87 3.45 37.89
C SER A 1136 -8.01 4.76 38.69
N ALA A 1137 -8.51 5.82 38.07
CA ALA A 1137 -8.99 7.02 38.77
C ALA A 1137 -10.06 7.74 37.95
N ALA A 1138 -11.25 7.92 38.52
CA ALA A 1138 -12.35 8.65 37.88
C ALA A 1138 -12.36 10.11 38.33
N THR A 1139 -12.00 11.04 37.43
CA THR A 1139 -12.24 12.48 37.61
C THR A 1139 -12.54 13.15 36.28
N THR A 1140 -13.65 13.89 36.22
CA THR A 1140 -14.13 14.56 35.01
C THR A 1140 -13.31 15.81 34.65
N VAL A 1141 -12.74 15.81 33.45
CA VAL A 1141 -12.33 17.05 32.73
C VAL A 1141 -12.88 16.97 31.31
N ARG A 1142 -13.34 18.09 30.75
CA ARG A 1142 -13.93 18.14 29.40
C ARG A 1142 -12.85 18.05 28.32
N GLN A 1143 -13.24 17.54 27.15
CA GLN A 1143 -12.46 17.69 25.93
C GLN A 1143 -12.39 19.17 25.52
N SER A 1144 -11.25 19.59 24.97
CA SER A 1144 -11.12 20.77 24.11
C SER A 1144 -10.47 20.32 22.81
N GLU A 1145 -11.15 20.57 21.70
CA GLU A 1145 -10.62 20.34 20.35
C GLU A 1145 -9.67 21.49 20.00
N ASP A 1146 -8.43 21.19 19.59
CA ASP A 1146 -7.62 22.06 18.71
C ASP A 1146 -6.24 21.42 18.41
N ALA A 1147 -6.08 20.85 17.21
CA ALA A 1147 -4.77 20.38 16.70
C ALA A 1147 -4.71 20.16 15.16
N ALA A 1148 -5.60 20.76 14.35
CA ALA A 1148 -5.60 20.54 12.90
C ALA A 1148 -6.14 21.72 12.06
N VAL A 1149 -5.47 22.00 10.94
CA VAL A 1149 -5.91 22.82 9.77
C VAL A 1149 -6.01 24.36 9.93
N MET A 1150 -4.95 25.07 9.51
CA MET A 1150 -4.98 26.11 8.45
C MET A 1150 -3.55 26.19 7.84
N VAL A 1151 -3.22 26.17 6.54
CA VAL A 1151 -3.84 26.50 5.21
C VAL A 1151 -3.18 27.75 4.57
N GLN A 1152 -3.20 27.82 3.23
CA GLN A 1152 -2.19 28.42 2.35
C GLN A 1152 -2.66 29.73 1.67
N GLN A 1153 -1.74 30.48 1.00
CA GLN A 1153 -1.97 31.55 -0.02
C GLN A 1153 -2.15 33.00 0.53
N GLN A 1154 -1.80 34.11 -0.15
CA GLN A 1154 -1.10 34.36 -1.44
C GLN A 1154 -0.52 35.82 -1.54
N ARG A 1155 0.52 36.00 -2.39
CA ARG A 1155 0.93 37.20 -3.19
C ARG A 1155 1.35 38.57 -2.58
N CYS A 1156 2.62 38.92 -2.87
CA CYS A 1156 3.17 40.20 -3.42
C CYS A 1156 2.65 41.60 -2.97
N ALA A 1157 3.58 42.42 -2.44
CA ALA A 1157 3.87 43.78 -2.96
C ALA A 1157 5.23 44.35 -2.43
N THR A 1158 5.71 45.39 -3.11
CA THR A 1158 7.00 46.10 -3.06
C THR A 1158 7.42 46.81 -1.74
N ALA A 1159 8.70 46.66 -1.41
CA ALA A 1159 9.70 47.68 -1.04
C ALA A 1159 9.38 48.98 -0.26
N SER A 1160 10.27 49.26 0.72
CA SER A 1160 10.76 50.58 1.20
C SER A 1160 9.82 51.60 1.87
N GLY A 1161 10.31 52.25 2.93
CA GLY A 1161 9.71 53.48 3.49
C GLY A 1161 9.90 53.65 5.00
N ASP A 1162 10.83 54.52 5.41
CA ASP A 1162 10.95 55.02 6.79
C ASP A 1162 9.73 55.87 7.20
N GLY A 1163 9.42 56.02 8.49
CA GLY A 1163 8.37 56.95 8.90
C GLY A 1163 7.92 56.97 10.37
N VAL A 1164 8.71 57.65 11.21
CA VAL A 1164 8.35 58.28 12.51
C VAL A 1164 6.86 58.61 12.72
N GLY A 1165 6.29 58.40 13.92
CA GLY A 1165 5.08 59.15 14.32
C GLY A 1165 4.26 58.74 15.55
N THR A 1166 4.72 59.12 16.75
CA THR A 1166 3.91 59.60 17.90
C THR A 1166 2.40 59.31 18.05
N SER A 1167 2.08 58.62 19.17
CA SER A 1167 1.03 58.96 20.17
C SER A 1167 -0.48 58.92 19.75
N VAL A 1168 -1.47 58.68 20.63
CA VAL A 1168 -1.72 59.21 21.99
C VAL A 1168 -2.18 58.14 23.00
N ARG A 1169 -1.85 58.35 24.28
CA ARG A 1169 -2.33 57.56 25.45
C ARG A 1169 -3.55 58.21 26.10
N VAL A 1170 -4.45 57.40 26.68
CA VAL A 1170 -5.06 57.53 28.04
C VAL A 1170 -5.57 56.09 28.34
N ARG A 1171 -5.06 55.33 29.34
CA ARG A 1171 -5.23 55.42 30.83
C ARG A 1171 -6.70 55.19 31.25
N GLU A 1172 -7.01 54.50 32.36
CA GLU A 1172 -6.23 54.00 33.51
C GLU A 1172 -6.85 52.66 34.00
N ARG A 1173 -6.08 51.67 34.51
CA ARG A 1173 -5.97 51.21 35.94
C ARG A 1173 -7.28 50.77 36.62
N GLU A 1174 -7.34 49.91 37.66
CA GLU A 1174 -6.41 49.17 38.57
C GLU A 1174 -7.24 47.94 39.10
N ARG A 1175 -6.78 46.80 39.64
CA ARG A 1175 -5.58 46.26 40.35
C ARG A 1175 -5.30 44.82 39.85
N GLU A 1176 -4.22 44.08 40.11
CA GLU A 1176 -3.19 43.92 41.19
C GLU A 1176 -3.44 42.73 42.14
N ARG A 1177 -2.45 41.79 42.16
CA ARG A 1177 -2.29 40.57 43.00
C ARG A 1177 -3.23 39.39 42.70
N GLY A 1178 -2.78 38.13 42.76
CA GLY A 1178 -1.41 37.63 42.91
C GLY A 1178 -1.35 36.24 43.57
N GLY A 1179 -0.73 35.27 42.89
CA GLY A 1179 -0.57 33.88 43.32
C GLY A 1179 0.06 33.07 42.20
#